data_AF-A0A954VGM8-F1
#
_entry.id   AF-A0A954VGM8-F1
#
_cell.length_a   1.000
_cell.length_b   1.000
_cell.length_c   1.000
_cell.angle_alpha   90.00
_cell.angle_beta   90.00
_cell.angle_gamma   90.00
#
_symmetry.space_group_name_H-M   'P 1'
#
loop_
_entity.id
_entity.type
_entity.pdbx_description
1 polymer ?
#
loop_
_entity_poly.entity_id
_entity_poly.type
_entity_poly.pdbx_seq_one_letter_code
_entity_poly.pdbx_strand_id
1 'polypeptide(L)'
;MTSDIKIVVIAILSFVLVAGESRAQDVNAREVQAAIDLTVNSLLKYNSPDGRWPEYEPSRYELGSTCLVALALINAGVDPERDRLARVLRQINSKQLDTTYTVALQIMVLAAANPRQYAPMIQANTEWLASAQTPEGGWTYGKGGNGGDPSNSQFALLALHEAQRAGAKLDAGTWRRVFGRAKNYWEAFQKGDGSFGYNLNGQSSGSMTCAGIASLVIIGAQLDELESSATEQINCCGQIQDQQDRIGRALEWLGRSFSVTRNPGETAHQFYYLYALERVGRMTGQRYIGGHDWYREGAQALIGYQDKITGLFRSPNRELLGNDYTETAFALLFLAKGKRQIVINRLQFGEDDDWNHHPVAIQNLTGHTENAWKRELAWQNIDLDRATLPDLLETPVLFISGSKAPEFSRAQKQLLKDYVEEQGGFIFAEANHGNDCNGRAFEEYFQRLVIELFESPLEKIPPEHPIWYAESRLTVDDMPPGAWLYGVNTCCRLGVVYSPVSLTCRWELNPPYGTPSERNAAVQRELDNFAKLGVNVLSYATGKELKQKLDTVSILEEAVQLAPTDRGVFRLPKITHNAGSNDAPKAVSNLVEWLHRENPFQMSSEQTLVPITASVLQEFPILYIHGRGELRFTELQRETLRDYLSNGFILGDAICGDEQFAQSFRREMQLILGEPLTPLTGNHPLLTPGFGGFDVRNVQIIDPTTTEDQIIGVTRRIQPILETAKIGERLAVVFSPLDMSCALESRHSLQCRGYIREDAARIGINILLYALQN
;
A
#
# COMPACT_ATOMS: atom_id res chain seq x y z
N MET A 1 -58.83 -15.18 63.00
CA MET A 1 -57.46 -15.65 62.69
C MET A 1 -57.60 -16.82 61.75
N THR A 2 -57.46 -16.58 60.45
CA THR A 2 -57.59 -17.60 59.41
C THR A 2 -56.40 -17.47 58.50
N SER A 3 -55.53 -18.46 58.58
CA SER A 3 -54.44 -18.73 57.64
C SER A 3 -55.01 -19.24 56.32
N ASP A 4 -54.37 -18.89 55.21
CA ASP A 4 -54.55 -19.60 53.96
C ASP A 4 -53.20 -19.89 53.31
N ILE A 5 -53.00 -21.18 53.03
CA ILE A 5 -51.93 -21.75 52.23
C ILE A 5 -52.50 -21.98 50.82
N LYS A 6 -51.82 -21.50 49.79
CA LYS A 6 -51.95 -22.05 48.42
C LYS A 6 -50.59 -22.17 47.75
N ILE A 7 -50.36 -23.38 47.23
CA ILE A 7 -49.22 -23.82 46.44
C ILE A 7 -49.26 -23.18 45.06
N VAL A 8 -48.13 -22.67 44.58
CA VAL A 8 -47.88 -22.38 43.16
C VAL A 8 -46.53 -22.99 42.77
N VAL A 9 -46.56 -23.88 41.78
CA VAL A 9 -45.41 -24.45 41.09
C VAL A 9 -44.82 -23.37 40.17
N ILE A 10 -43.56 -22.99 40.36
CA ILE A 10 -42.84 -22.08 39.47
C ILE A 10 -41.85 -22.88 38.64
N ALA A 11 -42.03 -22.79 37.32
CA ALA A 11 -41.17 -23.36 36.30
C ALA A 11 -39.80 -22.66 36.27
N ILE A 12 -38.74 -23.45 36.11
CA ILE A 12 -37.35 -23.01 35.96
C ILE A 12 -37.18 -22.44 34.55
N LEU A 13 -36.91 -21.14 34.46
CA LEU A 13 -36.44 -20.47 33.24
C LEU A 13 -34.91 -20.44 33.28
N SER A 14 -34.29 -21.31 32.48
CA SER A 14 -32.86 -21.34 32.22
C SER A 14 -32.45 -20.08 31.44
N PHE A 15 -31.74 -19.15 32.10
CA PHE A 15 -31.03 -18.08 31.42
C PHE A 15 -29.77 -18.67 30.76
N VAL A 16 -29.82 -18.87 29.45
CA VAL A 16 -28.62 -19.04 28.63
C VAL A 16 -27.98 -17.66 28.52
N LEU A 17 -26.97 -17.40 29.34
CA LEU A 17 -26.01 -16.32 29.09
C LEU A 17 -25.23 -16.71 27.84
N VAL A 18 -25.64 -16.17 26.70
CA VAL A 18 -24.77 -16.05 25.54
C VAL A 18 -23.69 -15.05 25.96
N ALA A 19 -22.55 -15.56 26.39
CA ALA A 19 -21.33 -14.78 26.49
C ALA A 19 -20.96 -14.38 25.07
N GLY A 20 -21.43 -13.22 24.62
CA GLY A 20 -20.79 -12.53 23.51
C GLY A 20 -19.38 -12.21 23.96
N GLU A 21 -18.39 -12.90 23.39
CA GLU A 21 -17.00 -12.45 23.45
C GLU A 21 -16.98 -11.01 22.96
N SER A 22 -16.79 -10.06 23.87
CA SER A 22 -16.35 -8.73 23.48
C SER A 22 -14.95 -8.92 22.89
N ARG A 23 -14.85 -8.96 21.55
CA ARG A 23 -13.57 -8.75 20.88
C ARG A 23 -12.97 -7.48 21.49
N ALA A 24 -11.82 -7.63 22.16
CA ALA A 24 -11.04 -6.49 22.62
C ALA A 24 -10.88 -5.52 21.44
N GLN A 25 -11.05 -4.22 21.66
CA GLN A 25 -10.87 -3.23 20.60
C GLN A 25 -9.50 -3.45 19.93
N ASP A 26 -9.52 -3.80 18.65
CA ASP A 26 -8.31 -3.94 17.84
C ASP A 26 -7.57 -2.61 17.79
N VAL A 27 -6.25 -2.63 17.99
CA VAL A 27 -5.41 -1.44 17.89
C VAL A 27 -5.54 -0.79 16.51
N ASN A 28 -5.76 0.52 16.47
CA ASN A 28 -5.94 1.27 15.22
C ASN A 28 -4.76 2.21 14.90
N ALA A 29 -4.71 2.69 13.66
CA ALA A 29 -3.63 3.56 13.17
C ALA A 29 -3.43 4.85 13.99
N ARG A 30 -4.49 5.41 14.59
CA ARG A 30 -4.43 6.64 15.39
C ARG A 30 -3.77 6.39 16.74
N GLU A 31 -4.10 5.27 17.39
CA GLU A 31 -3.49 4.88 18.67
C GLU A 31 -2.00 4.63 18.53
N VAL A 32 -1.61 3.92 17.46
CA VAL A 32 -0.20 3.71 17.13
C VAL A 32 0.51 5.04 16.87
N GLN A 33 -0.10 5.95 16.10
CA GLN A 33 0.50 7.27 15.85
C GLN A 33 0.65 8.08 17.13
N ALA A 34 -0.36 8.10 18.00
CA ALA A 34 -0.31 8.81 19.27
C ALA A 34 0.81 8.27 20.18
N ALA A 35 1.02 6.95 20.20
CA ALA A 35 2.11 6.34 20.95
C ALA A 35 3.48 6.73 20.38
N ILE A 36 3.64 6.74 19.06
CA ILE A 36 4.86 7.20 18.37
C ILE A 36 5.13 8.67 18.72
N ASP A 37 4.13 9.55 18.57
CA ASP A 37 4.27 10.99 18.78
C ASP A 37 4.66 11.31 20.23
N LEU A 38 4.04 10.62 21.21
CA LEU A 38 4.37 10.76 22.62
C LEU A 38 5.84 10.38 22.90
N THR A 39 6.30 9.27 22.30
CA THR A 39 7.68 8.78 22.46
C THR A 39 8.68 9.74 21.83
N VAL A 40 8.41 10.19 20.59
CA VAL A 40 9.24 11.14 19.85
C VAL A 40 9.40 12.45 20.64
N ASN A 41 8.29 13.01 21.12
CA ASN A 41 8.31 14.23 21.91
C ASN A 41 9.12 14.07 23.19
N SER A 42 9.03 12.90 23.83
CA SER A 42 9.77 12.60 25.05
C SER A 42 11.26 12.46 24.81
N LEU A 43 11.68 11.69 23.80
CA LEU A 43 13.08 11.52 23.43
C LEU A 43 13.74 12.85 23.02
N LEU A 44 13.02 13.72 22.30
CA LEU A 44 13.50 15.05 21.92
C LEU A 44 13.56 16.04 23.10
N LYS A 45 12.82 15.79 24.18
CA LYS A 45 12.81 16.59 25.41
C LYS A 45 13.89 16.17 26.40
N TYR A 46 14.17 14.87 26.53
CA TYR A 46 15.03 14.29 27.56
C TYR A 46 16.47 14.01 27.11
N ASN A 47 16.99 14.74 26.13
CA ASN A 47 18.42 14.67 25.77
C ASN A 47 19.27 15.61 26.64
N SER A 48 20.54 15.26 26.82
CA SER A 48 21.50 16.11 27.54
C SER A 48 21.78 17.41 26.77
N PRO A 49 22.38 18.45 27.40
CA PRO A 49 22.66 19.73 26.73
C PRO A 49 23.50 19.62 25.45
N ASP A 50 24.34 18.59 25.34
CA ASP A 50 25.13 18.23 24.15
C ASP A 50 24.32 17.45 23.09
N GLY A 51 23.07 17.12 23.37
CA GLY A 51 22.10 16.48 22.49
C GLY A 51 22.05 14.94 22.59
N ARG A 52 22.91 14.32 23.40
CA ARG A 52 23.03 12.85 23.51
C ARG A 52 21.98 12.25 24.44
N TRP A 53 21.88 10.92 24.39
CA TRP A 53 21.09 10.14 25.35
C TRP A 53 22.03 9.35 26.26
N PRO A 54 21.60 9.00 27.49
CA PRO A 54 22.39 8.15 28.38
C PRO A 54 22.88 6.89 27.68
N GLU A 55 24.18 6.66 27.76
CA GLU A 55 24.85 5.53 27.11
C GLU A 55 24.86 4.29 28.00
N TYR A 56 24.62 3.12 27.41
CA TYR A 56 24.88 1.83 28.03
C TYR A 56 26.37 1.49 27.93
N GLU A 57 27.03 1.23 29.06
CA GLU A 57 28.49 0.97 29.15
C GLU A 57 29.34 1.93 28.27
N PRO A 58 29.36 3.26 28.57
CA PRO A 58 29.97 4.28 27.70
C PRO A 58 31.46 4.07 27.42
N SER A 59 32.18 3.36 28.30
CA SER A 59 33.59 3.01 28.09
C SER A 59 33.80 1.96 26.98
N ARG A 60 32.75 1.23 26.61
CA ARG A 60 32.79 0.13 25.65
C ARG A 60 31.97 0.43 24.38
N TYR A 61 30.82 1.08 24.53
CA TYR A 61 29.89 1.34 23.42
C TYR A 61 29.67 2.85 23.23
N GLU A 62 30.75 3.59 22.99
CA GLU A 62 30.68 5.04 22.76
C GLU A 62 29.69 5.34 21.61
N LEU A 63 28.71 6.22 21.86
CA LEU A 63 27.63 6.62 20.95
C LEU A 63 26.65 5.50 20.53
N GLY A 64 26.70 4.30 21.10
CA GLY A 64 25.81 3.20 20.70
C GLY A 64 24.33 3.51 20.90
N SER A 65 23.97 3.95 22.10
CA SER A 65 22.57 4.30 22.45
C SER A 65 22.13 5.54 21.67
N THR A 66 23.03 6.53 21.53
CA THR A 66 22.76 7.74 20.75
C THR A 66 22.47 7.44 19.28
N CYS A 67 23.25 6.57 18.63
CA CYS A 67 22.99 6.16 17.25
C CYS A 67 21.66 5.42 17.11
N LEU A 68 21.33 4.51 18.04
CA LEU A 68 20.08 3.75 18.00
C LEU A 68 18.85 4.64 18.21
N VAL A 69 18.90 5.57 19.16
CA VAL A 69 17.80 6.52 19.40
C VAL A 69 17.62 7.47 18.22
N ALA A 70 18.72 8.00 17.67
CA ALA A 70 18.65 8.85 16.48
C ALA A 70 18.07 8.09 15.27
N LEU A 71 18.46 6.83 15.07
CA LEU A 71 17.90 5.97 14.03
C LEU A 71 16.38 5.77 14.23
N ALA A 72 15.94 5.55 15.47
CA ALA A 72 14.52 5.39 15.81
C ALA A 72 13.72 6.66 15.53
N LEU A 73 14.25 7.85 15.88
CA LEU A 73 13.61 9.14 15.62
C LEU A 73 13.45 9.41 14.12
N ILE A 74 14.50 9.15 13.32
CA ILE A 74 14.45 9.34 11.86
C ILE A 74 13.38 8.43 11.24
N ASN A 75 13.37 7.15 11.63
CA ASN A 75 12.36 6.20 11.14
C ASN A 75 10.94 6.52 11.62
N ALA A 76 10.79 7.23 12.73
CA ALA A 76 9.52 7.76 13.21
C ALA A 76 9.07 9.06 12.50
N GLY A 77 9.83 9.53 11.49
CA GLY A 77 9.48 10.69 10.68
C GLY A 77 10.04 12.03 11.20
N VAL A 78 10.98 12.01 12.15
CA VAL A 78 11.67 13.23 12.55
C VAL A 78 12.68 13.65 11.48
N ASP A 79 12.53 14.86 10.97
CA ASP A 79 13.44 15.44 9.99
C ASP A 79 14.89 15.49 10.53
N PRO A 80 15.87 14.84 9.85
CA PRO A 80 17.28 14.83 10.26
C PRO A 80 17.91 16.23 10.29
N GLU A 81 17.38 17.19 9.52
CA GLU A 81 17.90 18.57 9.46
C GLU A 81 17.37 19.45 10.59
N ARG A 82 16.40 18.97 11.39
CA ARG A 82 15.88 19.71 12.54
C ARG A 82 17.00 20.00 13.54
N ASP A 83 17.14 21.26 13.96
CA ASP A 83 18.28 21.80 14.70
C ASP A 83 18.94 20.87 15.75
N ARG A 84 18.12 20.17 16.55
CA ARG A 84 18.61 19.26 17.60
C ARG A 84 19.20 17.96 17.04
N LEU A 85 18.51 17.31 16.11
CA LEU A 85 18.95 16.04 15.53
C LEU A 85 20.15 16.25 14.59
N ALA A 86 20.17 17.35 13.83
CA ALA A 86 21.30 17.74 12.99
C ALA A 86 22.60 17.91 13.80
N ARG A 87 22.53 18.43 15.05
CA ARG A 87 23.69 18.51 15.95
C ARG A 87 24.21 17.14 16.36
N VAL A 88 23.30 16.23 16.71
CA VAL A 88 23.65 14.85 17.10
C VAL A 88 24.30 14.13 15.92
N LEU A 89 23.74 14.24 14.71
CA LEU A 89 24.28 13.63 13.50
C LEU A 89 25.68 14.15 13.16
N ARG A 90 25.94 15.45 13.36
CA ARG A 90 27.31 16.01 13.21
C ARG A 90 28.30 15.40 14.21
N GLN A 91 27.88 15.17 15.47
CA GLN A 91 28.74 14.52 16.46
C GLN A 91 28.99 13.06 16.08
N ILE A 92 27.95 12.32 15.70
CA ILE A 92 28.05 10.94 15.22
C ILE A 92 29.05 10.89 14.06
N ASN A 93 28.92 11.76 13.06
CA ASN A 93 29.80 11.78 11.90
C ASN A 93 31.25 12.24 12.22
N SER A 94 31.48 12.91 13.35
CA SER A 94 32.82 13.41 13.71
C SER A 94 33.71 12.38 14.41
N LYS A 95 33.15 11.22 14.78
CA LYS A 95 33.84 10.23 15.62
C LYS A 95 34.02 8.93 14.84
N GLN A 96 35.25 8.45 14.77
CA GLN A 96 35.52 7.09 14.31
C GLN A 96 35.25 6.10 15.45
N LEU A 97 34.39 5.12 15.20
CA LEU A 97 34.03 4.07 16.17
C LEU A 97 34.74 2.75 15.79
N ASP A 98 34.91 1.85 16.76
CA ASP A 98 35.75 0.65 16.62
C ASP A 98 35.14 -0.64 17.20
N THR A 99 33.86 -0.61 17.59
CA THR A 99 33.11 -1.82 17.94
C THR A 99 32.07 -2.14 16.88
N THR A 100 31.80 -3.42 16.63
CA THR A 100 30.86 -3.83 15.58
C THR A 100 29.47 -3.23 15.76
N TYR A 101 28.92 -3.23 16.98
CA TYR A 101 27.63 -2.59 17.25
C TYR A 101 27.62 -1.10 16.93
N THR A 102 28.60 -0.34 17.43
CA THR A 102 28.62 1.11 17.27
C THR A 102 28.90 1.51 15.83
N VAL A 103 29.80 0.82 15.13
CA VAL A 103 30.09 1.03 13.71
C VAL A 103 28.86 0.69 12.85
N ALA A 104 28.20 -0.43 13.15
CA ALA A 104 26.97 -0.83 12.45
C ALA A 104 25.85 0.22 12.62
N LEU A 105 25.57 0.61 13.86
CA LEU A 105 24.55 1.63 14.16
C LEU A 105 24.89 2.99 13.55
N GLN A 106 26.17 3.37 13.51
CA GLN A 106 26.64 4.59 12.88
C GLN A 106 26.39 4.58 11.37
N ILE A 107 26.62 3.45 10.68
CA ILE A 107 26.23 3.32 9.27
C ILE A 107 24.72 3.50 9.12
N MET A 108 23.93 2.74 9.88
CA MET A 108 22.48 2.71 9.74
C MET A 108 21.84 4.09 9.96
N VAL A 109 22.26 4.84 10.99
CA VAL A 109 21.72 6.17 11.27
C VAL A 109 22.14 7.21 10.23
N LEU A 110 23.39 7.18 9.75
CA LEU A 110 23.87 8.12 8.74
C LEU A 110 23.25 7.84 7.36
N ALA A 111 23.07 6.56 7.02
CA ALA A 111 22.36 6.13 5.83
C ALA A 111 20.89 6.55 5.85
N ALA A 112 20.21 6.43 7.00
CA ALA A 112 18.83 6.87 7.17
C ALA A 112 18.70 8.41 7.17
N ALA A 113 19.69 9.13 7.68
CA ALA A 113 19.66 10.59 7.78
C ALA A 113 19.89 11.27 6.42
N ASN A 114 21.07 11.07 5.82
CA ASN A 114 21.44 11.68 4.56
C ASN A 114 22.64 10.92 3.95
N PRO A 115 22.40 9.89 3.12
CA PRO A 115 23.46 9.01 2.65
C PRO A 115 24.48 9.75 1.76
N ARG A 116 24.06 10.82 1.07
CA ARG A 116 24.95 11.64 0.24
C ARG A 116 25.89 12.49 1.07
N GLN A 117 25.36 13.16 2.10
CA GLN A 117 26.15 14.02 2.98
C GLN A 117 27.17 13.22 3.79
N TYR A 118 26.78 12.04 4.27
CA TYR A 118 27.59 11.22 5.16
C TYR A 118 28.34 10.08 4.45
N ALA A 119 28.36 10.08 3.11
CA ALA A 119 28.99 9.05 2.29
C ALA A 119 30.43 8.68 2.72
N PRO A 120 31.33 9.63 3.09
CA PRO A 120 32.69 9.28 3.50
C PRO A 120 32.74 8.41 4.76
N MET A 121 31.92 8.71 5.76
CA MET A 121 31.87 7.94 7.01
C MET A 121 31.21 6.57 6.81
N ILE A 122 30.13 6.54 6.02
CA ILE A 122 29.47 5.27 5.64
C ILE A 122 30.47 4.35 4.92
N GLN A 123 31.23 4.90 3.96
CA GLN A 123 32.25 4.16 3.23
C GLN A 123 33.35 3.63 4.16
N ALA A 124 33.95 4.49 5.00
CA ALA A 124 35.00 4.09 5.93
C ALA A 124 34.55 2.98 6.90
N ASN A 125 33.32 3.08 7.41
CA ASN A 125 32.76 2.08 8.30
C ASN A 125 32.41 0.77 7.58
N THR A 126 32.02 0.84 6.31
CA THR A 126 31.76 -0.33 5.47
C THR A 126 33.05 -1.13 5.25
N GLU A 127 34.15 -0.45 4.91
CA GLU A 127 35.48 -1.04 4.80
C GLU A 127 35.94 -1.61 6.15
N TRP A 128 35.65 -0.91 7.25
CA TRP A 128 35.95 -1.39 8.59
C TRP A 128 35.22 -2.71 8.88
N LEU A 129 33.90 -2.79 8.65
CA LEU A 129 33.12 -4.03 8.86
C LEU A 129 33.60 -5.17 7.97
N ALA A 130 33.89 -4.91 6.70
CA ALA A 130 34.42 -5.91 5.78
C ALA A 130 35.79 -6.46 6.22
N SER A 131 36.60 -5.63 6.89
CA SER A 131 37.89 -6.02 7.47
C SER A 131 37.80 -6.66 8.85
N ALA A 132 36.71 -6.40 9.60
CA ALA A 132 36.50 -6.90 10.95
C ALA A 132 35.84 -8.30 10.99
N GLN A 133 35.31 -8.78 9.86
CA GLN A 133 34.76 -10.12 9.74
C GLN A 133 35.82 -11.18 10.06
N THR A 134 35.44 -12.18 10.86
CA THR A 134 36.34 -13.26 11.27
C THR A 134 36.53 -14.29 10.16
N PRO A 135 37.56 -15.15 10.26
CA PRO A 135 37.74 -16.27 9.34
C PRO A 135 36.54 -17.23 9.28
N GLU A 136 35.83 -17.40 10.40
CA GLU A 136 34.63 -18.24 10.51
C GLU A 136 33.37 -17.60 9.89
N GLY A 137 33.47 -16.32 9.49
CA GLY A 137 32.45 -15.61 8.71
C GLY A 137 31.46 -14.77 9.51
N GLY A 138 31.50 -14.85 10.85
CA GLY A 138 30.77 -13.95 11.74
C GLY A 138 31.55 -12.67 12.08
N TRP A 139 30.98 -11.90 13.00
CA TRP A 139 31.62 -10.72 13.59
C TRP A 139 31.69 -10.88 15.11
N THR A 140 32.68 -10.24 15.72
CA THR A 140 32.81 -10.14 17.19
C THR A 140 32.68 -8.68 17.63
N TYR A 141 32.95 -8.37 18.89
CA TYR A 141 32.85 -7.00 19.42
C TYR A 141 33.87 -6.01 18.84
N GLY A 142 34.89 -6.48 18.11
CA GLY A 142 35.92 -5.63 17.49
C GLY A 142 36.75 -6.40 16.45
N LYS A 143 37.88 -5.82 16.03
CA LYS A 143 38.81 -6.47 15.09
C LYS A 143 39.65 -7.55 15.78
N GLY A 144 39.90 -8.66 15.06
CA GLY A 144 40.88 -9.67 15.46
C GLY A 144 40.41 -10.71 16.48
N GLY A 145 39.09 -10.87 16.67
CA GLY A 145 38.53 -11.98 17.43
C GLY A 145 38.49 -13.30 16.65
N ASN A 146 38.41 -14.43 17.36
CA ASN A 146 38.15 -15.75 16.78
C ASN A 146 36.65 -16.10 16.92
N GLY A 147 36.10 -16.85 15.97
CA GLY A 147 34.70 -17.29 15.99
C GLY A 147 33.74 -16.19 15.53
N GLY A 148 32.51 -16.18 16.02
CA GLY A 148 31.53 -15.15 15.67
C GLY A 148 30.42 -15.09 16.69
N ASP A 149 29.98 -13.88 17.01
CA ASP A 149 28.84 -13.60 17.87
C ASP A 149 27.59 -13.39 17.00
N PRO A 150 26.51 -14.17 17.18
CA PRO A 150 25.35 -14.06 16.29
C PRO A 150 24.69 -12.69 16.29
N SER A 151 24.69 -11.99 17.42
CA SER A 151 24.06 -10.67 17.55
C SER A 151 24.88 -9.58 16.86
N ASN A 152 26.21 -9.56 17.04
CA ASN A 152 27.12 -8.67 16.30
C ASN A 152 27.07 -8.98 14.79
N SER A 153 27.00 -10.27 14.42
CA SER A 153 26.92 -10.69 13.02
C SER A 153 25.63 -10.21 12.35
N GLN A 154 24.50 -10.22 13.07
CA GLN A 154 23.25 -9.64 12.58
C GLN A 154 23.38 -8.14 12.34
N PHE A 155 23.89 -7.37 13.31
CA PHE A 155 24.05 -5.92 13.16
C PHE A 155 25.04 -5.54 12.05
N ALA A 156 26.13 -6.29 11.91
CA ALA A 156 27.07 -6.11 10.82
C ALA A 156 26.38 -6.30 9.45
N LEU A 157 25.58 -7.35 9.28
CA LEU A 157 24.85 -7.58 8.03
C LEU A 157 23.77 -6.54 7.77
N LEU A 158 23.02 -6.12 8.79
CA LEU A 158 22.06 -5.01 8.66
C LEU A 158 22.75 -3.73 8.22
N ALA A 159 23.90 -3.40 8.80
CA ALA A 159 24.66 -2.21 8.43
C ALA A 159 25.26 -2.31 7.03
N LEU A 160 25.82 -3.45 6.64
CA LEU A 160 26.33 -3.66 5.28
C LEU A 160 25.20 -3.56 4.24
N HIS A 161 24.01 -4.07 4.55
CA HIS A 161 22.82 -3.91 3.72
C HIS A 161 22.44 -2.43 3.54
N GLU A 162 22.37 -1.66 4.63
CA GLU A 162 22.05 -0.22 4.55
C GLU A 162 23.18 0.59 3.88
N ALA A 163 24.45 0.22 4.09
CA ALA A 163 25.59 0.85 3.43
C ALA A 163 25.53 0.69 1.91
N GLN A 164 25.20 -0.51 1.44
CA GLN A 164 25.04 -0.78 0.02
C GLN A 164 23.88 0.02 -0.58
N ARG A 165 22.75 0.11 0.13
CA ARG A 165 21.62 0.99 -0.24
C ARG A 165 22.02 2.46 -0.28
N ALA A 166 22.90 2.88 0.62
CA ALA A 166 23.47 4.23 0.67
C ALA A 166 24.54 4.48 -0.41
N GLY A 167 24.94 3.48 -1.19
CA GLY A 167 25.90 3.59 -2.28
C GLY A 167 27.36 3.38 -1.89
N ALA A 168 27.64 2.75 -0.76
CA ALA A 168 28.99 2.35 -0.38
C ALA A 168 29.58 1.35 -1.39
N LYS A 169 30.86 1.51 -1.71
CA LYS A 169 31.55 0.74 -2.76
C LYS A 169 32.64 -0.12 -2.16
N LEU A 170 32.48 -1.43 -2.24
CA LEU A 170 33.58 -2.40 -2.15
C LEU A 170 33.76 -3.03 -3.52
N ASP A 171 34.94 -3.60 -3.80
CA ASP A 171 35.11 -4.41 -5.00
C ASP A 171 34.18 -5.64 -4.96
N ALA A 172 33.71 -6.09 -6.13
CA ALA A 172 32.74 -7.18 -6.24
C ALA A 172 33.24 -8.49 -5.60
N GLY A 173 34.56 -8.73 -5.62
CA GLY A 173 35.18 -9.88 -4.96
C GLY A 173 35.06 -9.80 -3.43
N THR A 174 35.28 -8.63 -2.84
CA THR A 174 35.11 -8.39 -1.41
C THR A 174 33.67 -8.56 -0.97
N TRP A 175 32.70 -8.00 -1.70
CA TRP A 175 31.28 -8.20 -1.37
C TRP A 175 30.92 -9.68 -1.34
N ARG A 176 31.25 -10.41 -2.42
CA ARG A 176 30.99 -11.85 -2.53
C ARG A 176 31.68 -12.64 -1.42
N ARG A 177 32.91 -12.29 -1.06
CA ARG A 177 33.64 -12.93 0.05
C ARG A 177 32.94 -12.68 1.39
N VAL A 178 32.54 -11.45 1.68
CA VAL A 178 31.93 -11.09 2.97
C VAL A 178 30.59 -11.80 3.14
N PHE A 179 29.70 -11.71 2.15
CA PHE A 179 28.40 -12.38 2.21
C PHE A 179 28.52 -13.90 2.13
N GLY A 180 29.45 -14.43 1.33
CA GLY A 180 29.68 -15.88 1.22
C GLY A 180 30.19 -16.51 2.52
N ARG A 181 31.07 -15.80 3.25
CA ARG A 181 31.49 -16.26 4.59
C ARG A 181 30.36 -16.15 5.61
N ALA A 182 29.59 -15.06 5.57
CA ALA A 182 28.44 -14.88 6.45
C ALA A 182 27.37 -15.96 6.21
N LYS A 183 27.18 -16.40 4.96
CA LYS A 183 26.33 -17.52 4.59
C LYS A 183 26.73 -18.78 5.34
N ASN A 184 27.99 -19.20 5.17
CA ASN A 184 28.53 -20.40 5.83
C ASN A 184 28.37 -20.33 7.36
N TYR A 185 28.58 -19.15 7.95
CA TYR A 185 28.39 -18.94 9.38
C TYR A 185 26.94 -19.17 9.81
N TRP A 186 25.97 -18.51 9.16
CA TRP A 186 24.56 -18.63 9.54
C TRP A 186 23.97 -20.01 9.23
N GLU A 187 24.33 -20.61 8.09
CA GLU A 187 23.89 -21.96 7.75
C GLU A 187 24.41 -23.01 8.74
N ALA A 188 25.63 -22.85 9.25
CA ALA A 188 26.17 -23.72 10.29
C ALA A 188 25.47 -23.55 11.65
N PHE A 189 24.92 -22.36 11.93
CA PHE A 189 24.18 -22.07 13.16
C PHE A 189 22.70 -22.50 13.10
N GLN A 190 22.19 -22.78 11.91
CA GLN A 190 20.81 -23.24 11.75
C GLN A 190 20.67 -24.69 12.22
N LYS A 191 19.66 -24.95 13.05
CA LYS A 191 19.35 -26.30 13.54
C LYS A 191 18.43 -27.04 12.57
N GLY A 192 18.30 -28.35 12.77
CA GLY A 192 17.46 -29.22 11.93
C GLY A 192 15.98 -28.84 11.89
N ASP A 193 15.46 -28.17 12.93
CA ASP A 193 14.08 -27.64 12.98
C ASP A 193 13.94 -26.24 12.35
N GLY A 194 15.01 -25.72 11.74
CA GLY A 194 15.08 -24.39 11.13
C GLY A 194 15.43 -23.26 12.08
N SER A 195 15.40 -23.49 13.40
CA SER A 195 15.61 -22.45 14.41
C SER A 195 17.09 -22.10 14.63
N PHE A 196 17.33 -20.98 15.31
CA PHE A 196 18.68 -20.51 15.65
C PHE A 196 18.80 -20.28 17.16
N GLY A 197 19.97 -20.62 17.70
CA GLY A 197 20.36 -20.35 19.08
C GLY A 197 21.58 -19.43 19.14
N TYR A 198 21.91 -18.94 20.33
CA TYR A 198 23.10 -18.10 20.52
C TYR A 198 24.41 -18.90 20.43
N ASN A 199 24.35 -20.18 20.75
CA ASN A 199 25.43 -21.14 20.60
C ASN A 199 24.93 -22.33 19.77
N LEU A 200 25.82 -23.01 19.04
CA LEU A 200 25.47 -24.17 18.20
C LEU A 200 24.66 -25.24 18.95
N ASN A 201 25.02 -25.51 20.21
CA ASN A 201 24.35 -26.47 21.10
C ASN A 201 23.42 -25.81 22.13
N GLY A 202 23.22 -24.49 22.07
CA GLY A 202 22.41 -23.74 23.03
C GLY A 202 20.91 -23.87 22.75
N GLN A 203 20.05 -23.33 23.63
CA GLN A 203 18.61 -23.25 23.38
C GLN A 203 18.31 -22.31 22.19
N SER A 204 17.30 -22.64 21.39
CA SER A 204 16.83 -21.76 20.31
C SER A 204 16.06 -20.58 20.90
N SER A 205 16.22 -19.39 20.33
CA SER A 205 15.47 -18.20 20.78
C SER A 205 14.77 -17.48 19.64
N GLY A 206 13.68 -16.78 19.94
CA GLY A 206 12.98 -15.97 18.95
C GLY A 206 13.87 -14.89 18.36
N SER A 207 14.63 -14.17 19.21
CA SER A 207 15.59 -13.16 18.76
C SER A 207 16.62 -13.70 17.78
N MET A 208 17.25 -14.84 18.09
CA MET A 208 18.28 -15.40 17.21
C MET A 208 17.69 -16.03 15.96
N THR A 209 16.50 -16.64 16.03
CA THR A 209 15.80 -17.13 14.83
C THR A 209 15.45 -15.97 13.90
N CYS A 210 14.94 -14.86 14.43
CA CYS A 210 14.70 -13.66 13.62
C CYS A 210 16.00 -13.08 13.04
N ALA A 211 17.08 -13.09 13.81
CA ALA A 211 18.40 -12.66 13.33
C ALA A 211 18.93 -13.53 12.19
N GLY A 212 18.78 -14.86 12.30
CA GLY A 212 19.16 -15.81 11.26
C GLY A 212 18.33 -15.63 9.99
N ILE A 213 17.01 -15.52 10.10
CA ILE A 213 16.13 -15.27 8.95
C ILE A 213 16.51 -13.97 8.23
N ALA A 214 16.58 -12.85 8.95
CA ALA A 214 16.92 -11.56 8.35
C ALA A 214 18.31 -11.59 7.69
N SER A 215 19.28 -12.25 8.33
CA SER A 215 20.64 -12.40 7.79
C SER A 215 20.65 -13.23 6.50
N LEU A 216 19.97 -14.38 6.49
CA LEU A 216 19.87 -15.23 5.29
C LEU A 216 19.15 -14.51 4.16
N VAL A 217 18.10 -13.72 4.43
CA VAL A 217 17.43 -12.91 3.41
C VAL A 217 18.39 -11.88 2.80
N ILE A 218 19.16 -11.16 3.64
CA ILE A 218 20.18 -10.21 3.16
C ILE A 218 21.22 -10.93 2.31
N ILE A 219 21.76 -12.04 2.79
CA ILE A 219 22.82 -12.79 2.12
C ILE A 219 22.35 -13.34 0.77
N GLY A 220 21.13 -13.92 0.72
CA GLY A 220 20.55 -14.46 -0.51
C GLY A 220 20.42 -13.41 -1.62
N ALA A 221 19.96 -12.20 -1.25
CA ALA A 221 19.87 -11.09 -2.18
C ALA A 221 21.23 -10.61 -2.75
N GLN A 222 22.36 -11.02 -2.17
CA GLN A 222 23.71 -10.55 -2.53
C GLN A 222 24.57 -11.57 -3.27
N LEU A 223 24.27 -12.86 -3.15
CA LEU A 223 25.12 -13.91 -3.69
C LEU A 223 24.71 -14.39 -5.10
N ASP A 224 23.67 -13.78 -5.70
CA ASP A 224 23.16 -14.15 -7.04
C ASP A 224 22.85 -15.67 -7.11
N GLU A 225 22.51 -16.25 -5.95
CA GLU A 225 22.04 -17.63 -5.77
C GLU A 225 20.51 -17.65 -5.98
N LEU A 226 20.13 -17.25 -7.19
CA LEU A 226 18.75 -17.10 -7.63
C LEU A 226 18.42 -18.23 -8.62
N GLU A 227 17.14 -18.56 -8.74
CA GLU A 227 16.68 -19.49 -9.78
C GLU A 227 16.94 -18.91 -11.18
N SER A 228 16.98 -17.60 -11.26
CA SER A 228 17.25 -16.85 -12.48
C SER A 228 18.74 -16.49 -12.63
N SER A 229 19.21 -16.40 -13.87
CA SER A 229 20.56 -15.92 -14.21
C SER A 229 20.53 -15.02 -15.44
N ALA A 230 21.49 -14.08 -15.54
CA ALA A 230 21.46 -13.06 -16.59
C ALA A 230 22.84 -12.65 -17.11
N THR A 231 23.76 -13.60 -17.35
CA THR A 231 25.13 -13.29 -17.81
C THR A 231 25.17 -12.83 -19.27
N GLU A 232 24.91 -13.75 -20.20
CA GLU A 232 24.85 -13.48 -21.64
C GLU A 232 23.40 -13.37 -22.14
N GLN A 233 22.50 -14.14 -21.53
CA GLN A 233 21.07 -14.19 -21.79
C GLN A 233 20.32 -14.34 -20.46
N ILE A 234 19.05 -13.94 -20.44
CA ILE A 234 18.17 -14.09 -19.27
C ILE A 234 17.62 -15.51 -19.26
N ASN A 235 17.88 -16.25 -18.19
CA ASN A 235 17.28 -17.55 -17.88
C ASN A 235 16.47 -17.41 -16.60
N CYS A 236 15.20 -17.80 -16.63
CA CYS A 236 14.26 -17.50 -15.54
C CYS A 236 13.92 -18.71 -14.65
N CYS A 237 14.11 -19.94 -15.14
CA CYS A 237 13.79 -21.17 -14.41
C CYS A 237 15.02 -22.09 -14.33
N GLY A 238 15.78 -21.95 -13.24
CA GLY A 238 16.94 -22.78 -12.87
C GLY A 238 16.59 -23.86 -11.84
N GLN A 239 17.59 -24.38 -11.12
CA GLN A 239 17.34 -25.36 -10.04
C GLN A 239 17.06 -24.66 -8.71
N ILE A 240 15.97 -25.07 -8.05
CA ILE A 240 15.55 -24.67 -6.70
C ILE A 240 16.73 -24.88 -5.72
N GLN A 241 17.09 -23.83 -4.96
CA GLN A 241 18.19 -23.89 -3.99
C GLN A 241 17.71 -24.05 -2.53
N ASP A 242 18.51 -24.80 -1.77
CA ASP A 242 18.42 -25.14 -0.32
C ASP A 242 18.03 -23.95 0.60
N GLN A 243 18.29 -22.71 0.18
CA GLN A 243 18.09 -21.52 1.00
C GLN A 243 16.61 -21.15 1.23
N GLN A 244 15.73 -21.37 0.25
CA GLN A 244 14.29 -21.13 0.45
C GLN A 244 13.71 -22.08 1.50
N ASP A 245 14.09 -23.36 1.44
CA ASP A 245 13.73 -24.38 2.44
C ASP A 245 14.25 -24.01 3.84
N ARG A 246 15.48 -23.47 3.94
CA ARG A 246 16.03 -22.98 5.22
C ARG A 246 15.21 -21.84 5.82
N ILE A 247 14.86 -20.83 5.03
CA ILE A 247 14.05 -19.70 5.50
C ILE A 247 12.64 -20.18 5.85
N GLY A 248 12.04 -21.05 5.04
CA GLY A 248 10.74 -21.66 5.28
C GLY A 248 10.68 -22.39 6.63
N ARG A 249 11.60 -23.32 6.90
CA ARG A 249 11.68 -24.04 8.19
C ARG A 249 11.86 -23.09 9.39
N ALA A 250 12.66 -22.04 9.23
CA ALA A 250 12.85 -21.03 10.27
C ALA A 250 11.57 -20.22 10.55
N LEU A 251 10.84 -19.83 9.50
CA LEU A 251 9.54 -19.15 9.60
C LEU A 251 8.49 -20.05 10.25
N GLU A 252 8.45 -21.34 9.91
CA GLU A 252 7.56 -22.30 10.56
C GLU A 252 7.84 -22.43 12.06
N TRP A 253 9.12 -22.57 12.45
CA TRP A 253 9.49 -22.62 13.86
C TRP A 253 9.08 -21.34 14.59
N LEU A 254 9.30 -20.19 13.97
CA LEU A 254 8.94 -18.89 14.52
C LEU A 254 7.43 -18.77 14.67
N GLY A 255 6.64 -19.28 13.72
CA GLY A 255 5.19 -19.35 13.79
C GLY A 255 4.70 -20.23 14.94
N ARG A 256 5.28 -21.43 15.11
CA ARG A 256 4.94 -22.34 16.22
C ARG A 256 5.30 -21.76 17.60
N SER A 257 6.38 -20.99 17.66
CA SER A 257 6.91 -20.42 18.91
C SER A 257 6.51 -18.96 19.12
N PHE A 258 5.61 -18.42 18.29
CA PHE A 258 5.33 -17.00 18.20
C PHE A 258 4.91 -16.39 19.54
N SER A 259 5.41 -15.19 19.84
CA SER A 259 4.97 -14.41 20.98
C SER A 259 5.24 -12.93 20.77
N VAL A 260 4.44 -12.06 21.40
CA VAL A 260 4.74 -10.61 21.50
C VAL A 260 5.01 -10.17 22.94
N THR A 261 4.75 -11.06 23.91
CA THR A 261 4.85 -10.77 25.35
C THR A 261 6.12 -11.30 26.00
N ARG A 262 6.89 -12.12 25.29
CA ARG A 262 8.21 -12.64 25.71
C ARG A 262 9.09 -12.93 24.50
N ASN A 263 10.38 -13.13 24.72
CA ASN A 263 11.26 -13.72 23.72
C ASN A 263 11.14 -15.26 23.80
N PRO A 264 10.66 -15.95 22.76
CA PRO A 264 10.60 -17.42 22.79
C PRO A 264 11.97 -18.01 23.12
N GLY A 265 12.04 -18.93 24.09
CA GLY A 265 13.29 -19.59 24.47
C GLY A 265 14.32 -18.76 25.25
N GLU A 266 13.98 -17.51 25.63
CA GLU A 266 14.86 -16.63 26.42
C GLU A 266 14.01 -15.76 27.39
N THR A 267 14.57 -15.42 28.55
CA THR A 267 13.85 -14.61 29.56
C THR A 267 14.02 -13.10 29.36
N ALA A 268 15.12 -12.72 28.70
CA ALA A 268 15.52 -11.35 28.40
C ALA A 268 15.31 -10.95 26.92
N HIS A 269 15.67 -9.71 26.60
CA HIS A 269 15.73 -9.14 25.24
C HIS A 269 14.41 -9.11 24.47
N GLN A 270 13.28 -8.91 25.15
CA GLN A 270 11.96 -8.89 24.51
C GLN A 270 11.83 -7.82 23.41
N PHE A 271 12.21 -6.56 23.66
CA PHE A 271 12.04 -5.53 22.63
C PHE A 271 13.04 -5.65 21.49
N TYR A 272 14.24 -6.16 21.76
CA TYR A 272 15.17 -6.54 20.70
C TYR A 272 14.60 -7.68 19.83
N TYR A 273 13.96 -8.68 20.44
CA TYR A 273 13.24 -9.71 19.70
C TYR A 273 12.12 -9.11 18.84
N LEU A 274 11.28 -8.23 19.39
CA LEU A 274 10.24 -7.55 18.60
C LEU A 274 10.85 -6.77 17.45
N TYR A 275 11.91 -5.99 17.71
CA TYR A 275 12.68 -5.32 16.67
C TYR A 275 13.16 -6.30 15.58
N ALA A 276 13.66 -7.48 15.94
CA ALA A 276 14.09 -8.49 14.99
C ALA A 276 12.91 -9.14 14.24
N LEU A 277 11.78 -9.37 14.91
CA LEU A 277 10.53 -9.88 14.34
C LEU A 277 10.00 -8.97 13.24
N GLU A 278 10.07 -7.65 13.45
CA GLU A 278 9.70 -6.66 12.44
C GLU A 278 10.56 -6.77 11.18
N ARG A 279 11.86 -7.11 11.33
CA ARG A 279 12.79 -7.27 10.20
C ARG A 279 12.40 -8.50 9.40
N VAL A 280 12.08 -9.60 10.08
CA VAL A 280 11.55 -10.79 9.43
C VAL A 280 10.29 -10.46 8.65
N GLY A 281 9.27 -9.89 9.30
CA GLY A 281 8.00 -9.55 8.66
C GLY A 281 8.17 -8.67 7.43
N ARG A 282 8.93 -7.57 7.54
CA ARG A 282 9.17 -6.65 6.41
C ARG A 282 10.01 -7.25 5.29
N MET A 283 11.07 -7.97 5.62
CA MET A 283 12.04 -8.43 4.61
C MET A 283 11.55 -9.66 3.86
N THR A 284 10.73 -10.50 4.51
CA THR A 284 10.10 -11.67 3.89
C THR A 284 8.71 -11.37 3.30
N GLY A 285 8.19 -10.15 3.51
CA GLY A 285 6.84 -9.77 3.10
C GLY A 285 5.74 -10.54 3.85
N GLN A 286 6.02 -11.15 4.99
CA GLN A 286 5.01 -11.92 5.72
C GLN A 286 4.06 -10.98 6.46
N ARG A 287 2.77 -11.01 6.11
CA ARG A 287 1.72 -10.36 6.93
C ARG A 287 1.48 -11.15 8.21
N TYR A 288 1.39 -12.48 8.08
CA TYR A 288 1.16 -13.39 9.19
C TYR A 288 2.39 -14.28 9.44
N ILE A 289 2.70 -14.54 10.71
CA ILE A 289 3.72 -15.51 11.11
C ILE A 289 3.05 -16.57 11.98
N GLY A 290 2.91 -17.80 11.47
CA GLY A 290 2.16 -18.85 12.17
C GLY A 290 0.67 -18.52 12.37
N GLY A 291 0.09 -17.67 11.51
CA GLY A 291 -1.29 -17.19 11.64
C GLY A 291 -1.47 -15.95 12.55
N HIS A 292 -0.38 -15.44 13.14
CA HIS A 292 -0.39 -14.22 13.95
C HIS A 292 -0.09 -12.98 13.13
N ASP A 293 -0.90 -11.92 13.28
CA ASP A 293 -0.60 -10.60 12.69
C ASP A 293 0.47 -9.94 13.55
N TRP A 294 1.72 -10.21 13.20
CA TRP A 294 2.86 -9.85 14.03
C TRP A 294 2.93 -8.35 14.33
N TYR A 295 2.48 -7.51 13.40
CA TYR A 295 2.52 -6.06 13.57
C TYR A 295 1.40 -5.59 14.48
N ARG A 296 0.16 -6.03 14.22
CA ARG A 296 -1.00 -5.63 15.03
C ARG A 296 -0.87 -6.12 16.47
N GLU A 297 -0.55 -7.39 16.67
CA GLU A 297 -0.35 -7.98 17.99
C GLU A 297 0.84 -7.33 18.72
N GLY A 298 1.95 -7.09 18.02
CA GLY A 298 3.13 -6.45 18.57
C GLY A 298 2.90 -4.99 18.94
N ALA A 299 2.17 -4.24 18.11
CA ALA A 299 1.82 -2.85 18.37
C ALA A 299 0.90 -2.72 19.59
N GLN A 300 -0.10 -3.59 19.69
CA GLN A 300 -0.99 -3.64 20.86
C GLN A 300 -0.21 -3.91 22.15
N ALA A 301 0.69 -4.91 22.13
CA ALA A 301 1.53 -5.23 23.27
C ALA A 301 2.44 -4.06 23.68
N LEU A 302 3.15 -3.45 22.73
CA LEU A 302 4.05 -2.32 22.99
C LEU A 302 3.30 -1.10 23.55
N ILE A 303 2.13 -0.76 23.01
CA ILE A 303 1.31 0.34 23.53
C ILE A 303 0.92 0.10 25.00
N GLY A 304 0.68 -1.16 25.37
CA GLY A 304 0.44 -1.56 26.76
C GLY A 304 1.66 -1.40 27.68
N TYR A 305 2.88 -1.49 27.14
CA TYR A 305 4.14 -1.30 27.87
C TYR A 305 4.64 0.15 27.91
N GLN A 306 3.93 1.08 27.26
CA GLN A 306 4.30 2.48 27.22
C GLN A 306 3.87 3.20 28.51
N ASP A 307 4.81 3.84 29.19
CA ASP A 307 4.52 4.76 30.26
C ASP A 307 3.86 6.02 29.69
N LYS A 308 2.58 6.25 30.02
CA LYS A 308 1.78 7.35 29.44
C LYS A 308 2.19 8.74 29.92
N ILE A 309 3.03 8.84 30.95
CA ILE A 309 3.55 10.11 31.48
C ILE A 309 4.89 10.44 30.81
N THR A 310 5.80 9.47 30.77
CA THR A 310 7.17 9.69 30.26
C THR A 310 7.30 9.39 28.77
N GLY A 311 6.35 8.69 28.16
CA GLY A 311 6.39 8.23 26.78
C GLY A 311 7.38 7.10 26.50
N LEU A 312 8.15 6.66 27.50
CA LEU A 312 9.15 5.60 27.35
C LEU A 312 8.50 4.22 27.45
N PHE A 313 9.09 3.23 26.77
CA PHE A 313 8.64 1.84 26.86
C PHE A 313 9.46 1.09 27.90
N ARG A 314 8.79 0.26 28.71
CA ARG A 314 9.46 -0.58 29.71
C ARG A 314 8.98 -2.01 29.59
N SER A 315 9.89 -2.94 29.32
CA SER A 315 9.57 -4.36 29.33
C SER A 315 9.15 -4.79 30.75
N PRO A 316 8.11 -5.64 30.88
CA PRO A 316 7.68 -6.17 32.17
C PRO A 316 8.74 -7.05 32.85
N ASN A 317 9.62 -7.67 32.08
CA ASN A 317 10.71 -8.50 32.60
C ASN A 317 11.95 -7.61 32.78
N ARG A 318 12.14 -7.11 34.01
CA ARG A 318 13.19 -6.14 34.38
C ARG A 318 14.63 -6.69 34.39
N GLU A 319 14.84 -7.96 34.07
CA GLU A 319 16.18 -8.53 33.91
C GLU A 319 16.71 -8.21 32.49
N LEU A 320 17.10 -6.96 32.24
CA LEU A 320 17.63 -6.54 30.94
C LEU A 320 18.99 -5.84 31.05
N LEU A 321 19.91 -6.33 30.23
CA LEU A 321 21.29 -5.87 29.98
C LEU A 321 21.32 -4.60 29.11
N GLY A 322 20.47 -3.61 29.40
CA GLY A 322 20.30 -2.38 28.60
C GLY A 322 19.84 -1.18 29.44
N ASN A 323 19.58 -0.04 28.78
CA ASN A 323 18.99 1.13 29.43
C ASN A 323 17.61 1.50 28.83
N ASP A 324 16.83 2.31 29.55
CA ASP A 324 15.46 2.71 29.15
C ASP A 324 15.39 3.30 27.73
N TYR A 325 16.46 3.94 27.24
CA TYR A 325 16.51 4.58 25.92
C TYR A 325 16.75 3.55 24.80
N THR A 326 17.61 2.56 25.02
CA THR A 326 17.85 1.47 24.06
C THR A 326 16.56 0.66 23.85
N GLU A 327 15.89 0.29 24.94
CA GLU A 327 14.61 -0.45 24.92
C GLU A 327 13.52 0.37 24.21
N THR A 328 13.39 1.65 24.57
CA THR A 328 12.46 2.58 23.92
C THR A 328 12.74 2.72 22.42
N ALA A 329 14.01 2.77 22.01
CA ALA A 329 14.38 2.88 20.61
C ALA A 329 14.01 1.62 19.81
N PHE A 330 14.18 0.41 20.37
CA PHE A 330 13.72 -0.83 19.72
C PHE A 330 12.20 -0.85 19.55
N ALA A 331 11.45 -0.48 20.59
CA ALA A 331 9.98 -0.38 20.53
C ALA A 331 9.52 0.66 19.49
N LEU A 332 10.15 1.83 19.46
CA LEU A 332 9.84 2.87 18.48
C LEU A 332 10.15 2.42 17.05
N LEU A 333 11.28 1.74 16.84
CA LEU A 333 11.65 1.19 15.55
C LEU A 333 10.64 0.14 15.05
N PHE A 334 10.14 -0.71 15.95
CA PHE A 334 9.07 -1.66 15.63
C PHE A 334 7.80 -0.94 15.14
N LEU A 335 7.31 0.01 15.94
CA LEU A 335 6.07 0.73 15.65
C LEU A 335 6.16 1.53 14.34
N ALA A 336 7.26 2.26 14.16
CA ALA A 336 7.46 3.16 13.05
C ALA A 336 7.70 2.43 11.72
N LYS A 337 8.61 1.45 11.69
CA LYS A 337 8.90 0.72 10.45
C LYS A 337 7.79 -0.25 10.04
N GLY A 338 7.13 -0.87 11.02
CA GLY A 338 6.02 -1.76 10.75
C GLY A 338 4.78 -1.05 10.16
N LYS A 339 4.65 0.28 10.33
CA LYS A 339 3.54 1.12 9.81
C LYS A 339 3.71 1.51 8.33
N ARG A 340 4.86 1.23 7.70
CA ARG A 340 5.13 1.65 6.31
C ARG A 340 4.00 1.20 5.38
N GLN A 341 3.64 2.08 4.46
CA GLN A 341 2.52 1.85 3.54
C GLN A 341 2.84 0.73 2.56
N ILE A 342 1.84 -0.08 2.28
CA ILE A 342 1.97 -1.27 1.44
C ILE A 342 1.66 -0.86 0.02
N VAL A 343 2.63 -1.01 -0.89
CA VAL A 343 2.47 -0.62 -2.30
C VAL A 343 1.89 -1.75 -3.16
N ILE A 344 2.14 -3.00 -2.77
CA ILE A 344 1.73 -4.18 -3.52
C ILE A 344 1.53 -5.38 -2.58
N ASN A 345 0.45 -6.12 -2.80
CA ASN A 345 0.20 -7.42 -2.20
C ASN A 345 0.52 -8.49 -3.24
N ARG A 346 1.32 -9.49 -2.91
CA ARG A 346 1.45 -10.71 -3.72
C ARG A 346 0.47 -11.76 -3.21
N LEU A 347 -0.30 -12.32 -4.12
CA LEU A 347 -1.29 -13.33 -3.78
C LEU A 347 -0.63 -14.71 -3.64
N GLN A 348 -0.77 -15.31 -2.47
CA GLN A 348 -0.43 -16.70 -2.20
C GLN A 348 -1.69 -17.55 -2.41
N PHE A 349 -1.56 -18.64 -3.17
CA PHE A 349 -2.65 -19.55 -3.49
C PHE A 349 -2.11 -20.95 -3.78
N GLY A 350 -2.97 -21.96 -3.60
CA GLY A 350 -2.59 -23.36 -3.78
C GLY A 350 -1.75 -23.91 -2.63
N GLU A 351 -1.47 -25.22 -2.68
CA GLU A 351 -0.68 -25.92 -1.66
C GLU A 351 0.82 -25.91 -1.96
N ASP A 352 1.23 -25.53 -3.17
CA ASP A 352 2.64 -25.45 -3.59
C ASP A 352 3.12 -23.99 -3.72
N ASP A 353 4.43 -23.81 -3.90
CA ASP A 353 5.06 -22.50 -4.05
C ASP A 353 5.03 -21.99 -5.51
N ASP A 354 4.08 -22.46 -6.35
CA ASP A 354 3.98 -22.03 -7.76
C ASP A 354 3.72 -20.52 -7.90
N TRP A 355 3.13 -19.90 -6.88
CA TRP A 355 2.90 -18.47 -6.79
C TRP A 355 4.18 -17.65 -6.51
N ASN A 356 5.31 -18.31 -6.22
CA ASN A 356 6.53 -17.71 -5.64
C ASN A 356 7.86 -18.20 -6.26
N HIS A 357 7.91 -18.48 -7.57
CA HIS A 357 9.16 -18.90 -8.25
C HIS A 357 10.32 -17.90 -8.08
N HIS A 358 10.05 -16.60 -7.92
CA HIS A 358 11.07 -15.56 -7.74
C HIS A 358 10.83 -14.76 -6.43
N PRO A 359 11.26 -15.26 -5.26
CA PRO A 359 10.87 -14.69 -3.97
C PRO A 359 11.30 -13.26 -3.70
N VAL A 360 12.42 -12.82 -4.28
CA VAL A 360 12.95 -11.46 -4.06
C VAL A 360 12.42 -10.44 -5.06
N ALA A 361 11.68 -10.88 -6.09
CA ALA A 361 11.21 -10.02 -7.18
C ALA A 361 10.38 -8.83 -6.69
N ILE A 362 9.39 -9.08 -5.83
CA ILE A 362 8.50 -8.04 -5.30
C ILE A 362 9.24 -7.09 -4.35
N GLN A 363 10.21 -7.61 -3.60
CA GLN A 363 11.09 -6.79 -2.78
C GLN A 363 11.93 -5.83 -3.64
N ASN A 364 12.51 -6.33 -4.74
CA ASN A 364 13.28 -5.51 -5.67
C ASN A 364 12.42 -4.47 -6.38
N LEU A 365 11.23 -4.85 -6.86
CA LEU A 365 10.28 -3.89 -7.45
C LEU A 365 9.89 -2.80 -6.43
N THR A 366 9.65 -3.19 -5.18
CA THR A 366 9.36 -2.24 -4.10
C THR A 366 10.52 -1.29 -3.91
N GLY A 367 11.77 -1.76 -3.88
CA GLY A 367 12.95 -0.90 -3.77
C GLY A 367 13.17 0.03 -4.96
N HIS A 368 12.88 -0.41 -6.20
CA HIS A 368 12.85 0.48 -7.37
C HIS A 368 11.80 1.57 -7.22
N THR A 369 10.63 1.22 -6.68
CA THR A 369 9.55 2.17 -6.39
C THR A 369 9.93 3.14 -5.26
N GLU A 370 10.59 2.67 -4.20
CA GLU A 370 11.14 3.52 -3.13
C GLU A 370 12.11 4.56 -3.70
N ASN A 371 12.98 4.12 -4.62
CA ASN A 371 13.95 4.97 -5.30
C ASN A 371 13.28 5.99 -6.22
N ALA A 372 12.22 5.63 -6.93
CA ALA A 372 11.48 6.54 -7.80
C ALA A 372 10.70 7.58 -6.98
N TRP A 373 9.92 7.13 -5.99
CA TRP A 373 9.03 7.99 -5.21
C TRP A 373 9.72 8.71 -4.04
N LYS A 374 11.00 8.41 -3.79
CA LYS A 374 11.79 8.95 -2.67
C LYS A 374 11.09 8.73 -1.33
N ARG A 375 10.54 7.53 -1.16
CA ARG A 375 9.68 7.17 -0.04
C ARG A 375 9.92 5.72 0.38
N GLU A 376 9.94 5.46 1.68
CA GLU A 376 10.00 4.09 2.19
C GLU A 376 8.63 3.40 2.08
N LEU A 377 8.63 2.18 1.56
CA LEU A 377 7.44 1.40 1.23
C LEU A 377 7.56 -0.02 1.80
N ALA A 378 6.44 -0.73 1.80
CA ALA A 378 6.35 -2.14 2.16
C ALA A 378 5.61 -2.92 1.07
N TRP A 379 5.81 -4.23 1.09
CA TRP A 379 5.06 -5.21 0.32
C TRP A 379 4.70 -6.36 1.26
N GLN A 380 3.69 -7.14 0.89
CA GLN A 380 3.34 -8.33 1.67
C GLN A 380 2.76 -9.45 0.81
N ASN A 381 2.79 -10.67 1.34
CA ASN A 381 2.05 -11.82 0.83
C ASN A 381 0.69 -11.87 1.53
N ILE A 382 -0.36 -12.16 0.75
CA ILE A 382 -1.70 -12.43 1.25
C ILE A 382 -2.14 -13.82 0.81
N ASP A 383 -2.48 -14.65 1.79
CA ASP A 383 -3.04 -15.98 1.60
C ASP A 383 -4.53 -15.88 1.20
N LEU A 384 -4.84 -16.29 -0.04
CA LEU A 384 -6.17 -16.24 -0.61
C LEU A 384 -7.18 -17.11 0.14
N ASP A 385 -6.76 -18.17 0.82
CA ASP A 385 -7.66 -19.06 1.56
C ASP A 385 -8.16 -18.41 2.86
N ARG A 386 -7.43 -17.41 3.38
CA ARG A 386 -7.73 -16.73 4.63
C ARG A 386 -8.10 -15.26 4.45
N ALA A 387 -7.85 -14.71 3.26
CA ALA A 387 -8.07 -13.31 2.96
C ALA A 387 -9.55 -12.92 2.98
N THR A 388 -9.80 -11.73 3.50
CA THR A 388 -11.08 -11.04 3.40
C THR A 388 -10.95 -9.83 2.45
N LEU A 389 -12.08 -9.25 2.03
CA LEU A 389 -12.06 -8.06 1.18
C LEU A 389 -11.30 -6.87 1.82
N PRO A 390 -11.44 -6.56 3.13
CA PRO A 390 -10.60 -5.58 3.80
C PRO A 390 -9.09 -5.86 3.68
N ASP A 391 -8.70 -7.14 3.71
CA ASP A 391 -7.29 -7.54 3.63
C ASP A 391 -6.69 -7.23 2.26
N LEU A 392 -7.43 -7.55 1.19
CA LEU A 392 -7.01 -7.21 -0.16
C LEU A 392 -6.91 -5.69 -0.35
N LEU A 393 -7.79 -4.94 0.33
CA LEU A 393 -7.87 -3.48 0.23
C LEU A 393 -6.88 -2.70 1.06
N GLU A 394 -5.97 -3.35 1.80
CA GLU A 394 -4.87 -2.65 2.47
C GLU A 394 -3.93 -1.94 1.48
N THR A 395 -3.90 -2.40 0.23
CA THR A 395 -3.20 -1.76 -0.90
C THR A 395 -4.10 -1.80 -2.14
N PRO A 396 -3.97 -0.84 -3.07
CA PRO A 396 -4.71 -0.86 -4.33
C PRO A 396 -4.18 -1.87 -5.36
N VAL A 397 -3.02 -2.52 -5.15
CA VAL A 397 -2.43 -3.44 -6.14
C VAL A 397 -2.30 -4.86 -5.59
N LEU A 398 -2.93 -5.81 -6.28
CA LEU A 398 -2.81 -7.25 -6.05
C LEU A 398 -2.03 -7.88 -7.21
N PHE A 399 -0.92 -8.52 -6.89
CA PHE A 399 -0.04 -9.18 -7.85
C PHE A 399 -0.28 -10.70 -7.86
N ILE A 400 -0.48 -11.27 -9.05
CA ILE A 400 -0.73 -12.70 -9.22
C ILE A 400 0.27 -13.25 -10.26
N SER A 401 1.07 -14.22 -9.85
CA SER A 401 2.03 -14.91 -10.71
C SER A 401 1.86 -16.41 -10.54
N GLY A 402 2.14 -17.18 -11.58
CA GLY A 402 2.08 -18.64 -11.55
C GLY A 402 2.56 -19.26 -12.86
N SER A 403 2.82 -20.57 -12.81
CA SER A 403 3.13 -21.37 -14.01
C SER A 403 2.03 -22.40 -14.31
N LYS A 404 1.31 -22.86 -13.28
CA LYS A 404 0.24 -23.85 -13.37
C LYS A 404 -1.13 -23.17 -13.34
N ALA A 405 -2.17 -23.88 -13.80
CA ALA A 405 -3.54 -23.41 -13.65
C ALA A 405 -3.98 -23.56 -12.18
N PRO A 406 -4.29 -22.47 -11.45
CA PRO A 406 -4.77 -22.59 -10.08
C PRO A 406 -6.24 -23.02 -10.02
N GLU A 407 -6.64 -23.60 -8.90
CA GLU A 407 -8.02 -24.03 -8.65
C GLU A 407 -8.72 -23.05 -7.68
N PHE A 408 -9.15 -21.89 -8.19
CA PHE A 408 -9.89 -20.94 -7.34
C PHE A 408 -11.33 -21.38 -7.10
N SER A 409 -11.72 -21.42 -5.83
CA SER A 409 -13.11 -21.64 -5.43
C SER A 409 -14.02 -20.49 -5.88
N ARG A 410 -15.33 -20.74 -5.93
CA ARG A 410 -16.32 -19.70 -6.27
C ARG A 410 -16.25 -18.48 -5.35
N ALA A 411 -16.01 -18.69 -4.06
CA ALA A 411 -15.88 -17.61 -3.08
C ALA A 411 -14.63 -16.74 -3.34
N GLN A 412 -13.51 -17.35 -3.67
CA GLN A 412 -12.27 -16.64 -4.00
C GLN A 412 -12.39 -15.86 -5.31
N LYS A 413 -13.02 -16.44 -6.33
CA LYS A 413 -13.34 -15.74 -7.58
C LYS A 413 -14.21 -14.51 -7.34
N GLN A 414 -15.25 -14.64 -6.51
CA GLN A 414 -16.10 -13.52 -6.13
C GLN A 414 -15.31 -12.44 -5.38
N LEU A 415 -14.47 -12.84 -4.42
CA LEU A 415 -13.61 -11.92 -3.68
C LEU A 415 -12.68 -11.09 -4.59
N LEU A 416 -12.08 -11.72 -5.62
CA LEU A 416 -11.25 -11.03 -6.61
C LEU A 416 -12.08 -10.06 -7.48
N LYS A 417 -13.30 -10.43 -7.84
CA LYS A 417 -14.24 -9.56 -8.56
C LYS A 417 -14.61 -8.34 -7.71
N ASP A 418 -15.02 -8.55 -6.46
CA ASP A 418 -15.44 -7.50 -5.54
C ASP A 418 -14.28 -6.53 -5.26
N TYR A 419 -13.07 -7.05 -5.09
CA TYR A 419 -11.87 -6.23 -4.94
C TYR A 419 -11.68 -5.23 -6.09
N VAL A 420 -11.88 -5.65 -7.34
CA VAL A 420 -11.71 -4.78 -8.52
C VAL A 420 -12.92 -3.88 -8.77
N GLU A 421 -14.13 -4.44 -8.78
CA GLU A 421 -15.37 -3.74 -9.18
C GLU A 421 -16.02 -2.92 -8.06
N GLU A 422 -15.93 -3.36 -6.81
CA GLU A 422 -16.61 -2.68 -5.70
C GLU A 422 -15.75 -1.64 -5.02
N GLN A 423 -14.43 -1.84 -5.03
CA GLN A 423 -13.55 -1.10 -4.14
C GLN A 423 -12.36 -0.45 -4.85
N GLY A 424 -12.30 -0.57 -6.17
CA GLY A 424 -11.32 0.12 -6.99
C GLY A 424 -9.93 -0.52 -6.99
N GLY A 425 -9.80 -1.77 -6.58
CA GLY A 425 -8.55 -2.54 -6.59
C GLY A 425 -8.03 -2.79 -8.01
N PHE A 426 -6.74 -3.07 -8.12
CA PHE A 426 -6.07 -3.33 -9.38
C PHE A 426 -5.37 -4.69 -9.33
N ILE A 427 -5.63 -5.54 -10.31
CA ILE A 427 -4.94 -6.84 -10.45
C ILE A 427 -3.82 -6.67 -11.47
N PHE A 428 -2.60 -6.95 -11.06
CA PHE A 428 -1.44 -7.04 -11.93
C PHE A 428 -0.97 -8.49 -11.99
N ALA A 429 -1.02 -9.10 -13.17
CA ALA A 429 -0.71 -10.50 -13.32
C ALA A 429 0.36 -10.76 -14.37
N GLU A 430 1.01 -11.91 -14.24
CA GLU A 430 1.89 -12.47 -15.24
C GLU A 430 1.73 -13.98 -15.29
N ALA A 431 2.06 -14.57 -16.43
CA ALA A 431 2.47 -15.97 -16.45
C ALA A 431 3.99 -16.03 -16.35
N ASN A 432 4.52 -17.00 -15.59
CA ASN A 432 5.93 -17.35 -15.62
C ASN A 432 6.28 -18.04 -16.95
N HIS A 433 6.18 -17.28 -18.04
CA HIS A 433 6.31 -17.73 -19.41
C HIS A 433 7.54 -17.10 -20.07
N GLY A 434 8.26 -17.90 -20.86
CA GLY A 434 9.47 -17.50 -21.56
C GLY A 434 10.76 -17.74 -20.76
N ASN A 435 11.91 -17.61 -21.43
CA ASN A 435 13.24 -17.74 -20.83
C ASN A 435 13.38 -19.02 -19.95
N ASP A 436 13.08 -20.18 -20.55
CA ASP A 436 13.07 -21.53 -19.97
C ASP A 436 11.90 -21.87 -19.01
N CYS A 437 11.02 -20.92 -18.73
CA CYS A 437 9.80 -21.17 -17.95
C CYS A 437 8.58 -21.49 -18.82
N ASN A 438 7.69 -22.37 -18.33
CA ASN A 438 6.44 -22.73 -19.01
C ASN A 438 5.20 -22.38 -18.18
N GLY A 439 4.76 -21.12 -18.29
CA GLY A 439 3.54 -20.62 -17.65
C GLY A 439 2.26 -20.71 -18.49
N ARG A 440 2.25 -21.49 -19.59
CA ARG A 440 1.12 -21.48 -20.54
C ARG A 440 -0.20 -21.93 -19.90
N ALA A 441 -0.16 -22.88 -18.97
CA ALA A 441 -1.34 -23.34 -18.26
C ALA A 441 -1.96 -22.23 -17.38
N PHE A 442 -1.11 -21.45 -16.70
CA PHE A 442 -1.54 -20.27 -15.96
C PHE A 442 -2.15 -19.21 -16.90
N GLU A 443 -1.48 -18.90 -18.02
CA GLU A 443 -1.98 -17.93 -19.00
C GLU A 443 -3.39 -18.28 -19.53
N GLU A 444 -3.58 -19.52 -20.00
CA GLU A 444 -4.86 -19.99 -20.53
C GLU A 444 -5.94 -20.00 -19.44
N TYR A 445 -5.58 -20.28 -18.19
CA TYR A 445 -6.50 -20.16 -17.05
C TYR A 445 -6.86 -18.69 -16.75
N PHE A 446 -5.86 -17.82 -16.63
CA PHE A 446 -6.06 -16.42 -16.26
C PHE A 446 -6.91 -15.67 -17.29
N GLN A 447 -6.70 -15.92 -18.59
CA GLN A 447 -7.56 -15.37 -19.64
C GLN A 447 -9.03 -15.79 -19.48
N ARG A 448 -9.29 -17.07 -19.17
CA ARG A 448 -10.65 -17.57 -18.91
C ARG A 448 -11.23 -16.97 -17.63
N LEU A 449 -10.43 -16.85 -16.58
CA LEU A 449 -10.83 -16.22 -15.32
C LEU A 449 -11.25 -14.76 -15.54
N VAL A 450 -10.46 -13.97 -16.28
CA VAL A 450 -10.78 -12.57 -16.57
C VAL A 450 -12.12 -12.45 -17.31
N ILE A 451 -12.37 -13.30 -18.31
CA ILE A 451 -13.65 -13.34 -19.03
C ILE A 451 -14.80 -13.73 -18.08
N GLU A 452 -14.59 -14.72 -17.21
CA GLU A 452 -15.59 -15.16 -16.22
C GLU A 452 -15.93 -14.06 -15.22
N LEU A 453 -14.95 -13.30 -14.75
CA LEU A 453 -15.16 -12.27 -13.72
C LEU A 453 -15.72 -10.97 -14.30
N PHE A 454 -15.17 -10.50 -15.42
CA PHE A 454 -15.40 -9.14 -15.94
C PHE A 454 -16.14 -9.10 -17.28
N GLU A 455 -16.59 -10.26 -17.79
CA GLU A 455 -17.38 -10.39 -19.03
C GLU A 455 -16.69 -9.79 -20.27
N SER A 456 -15.38 -9.59 -20.22
CA SER A 456 -14.57 -8.96 -21.27
C SER A 456 -13.21 -9.64 -21.38
N PRO A 457 -12.67 -9.85 -22.59
CA PRO A 457 -11.35 -10.44 -22.78
C PRO A 457 -10.23 -9.43 -22.45
N LEU A 458 -9.02 -9.95 -22.23
CA LEU A 458 -7.81 -9.14 -22.16
C LEU A 458 -7.47 -8.59 -23.55
N GLU A 459 -7.39 -7.26 -23.68
CA GLU A 459 -7.06 -6.57 -24.92
C GLU A 459 -5.67 -5.94 -24.86
N LYS A 460 -5.04 -5.74 -26.02
CA LYS A 460 -3.75 -5.05 -26.09
C LYS A 460 -3.89 -3.61 -25.62
N ILE A 461 -3.09 -3.21 -24.65
CA ILE A 461 -3.09 -1.85 -24.16
C ILE A 461 -2.39 -0.93 -25.18
N PRO A 462 -3.01 0.18 -25.63
CA PRO A 462 -2.41 1.10 -26.59
C PRO A 462 -1.07 1.70 -26.10
N PRO A 463 -0.11 2.01 -26.99
CA PRO A 463 1.17 2.65 -26.62
C PRO A 463 1.00 4.01 -25.93
N GLU A 464 -0.07 4.73 -26.24
CA GLU A 464 -0.41 6.04 -25.69
C GLU A 464 -0.99 5.93 -24.28
N HIS A 465 -1.25 4.72 -23.79
CA HIS A 465 -1.88 4.53 -22.49
C HIS A 465 -0.92 4.91 -21.34
N PRO A 466 -1.40 5.68 -20.33
CA PRO A 466 -0.67 6.08 -19.12
C PRO A 466 0.26 5.06 -18.47
N ILE A 467 -0.15 3.78 -18.47
CA ILE A 467 0.58 2.68 -17.84
C ILE A 467 2.01 2.52 -18.36
N TRP A 468 2.30 2.99 -19.59
CA TRP A 468 3.64 2.91 -20.17
C TRP A 468 4.56 4.04 -19.69
N TYR A 469 4.05 5.15 -19.15
CA TYR A 469 4.86 6.33 -18.83
C TYR A 469 4.45 7.06 -17.53
N ALA A 470 3.75 6.38 -16.63
CA ALA A 470 3.23 6.94 -15.37
C ALA A 470 4.31 7.39 -14.36
N GLU A 471 5.54 6.86 -14.42
CA GLU A 471 6.69 7.28 -13.63
C GLU A 471 7.90 7.68 -14.50
N SER A 472 8.20 6.82 -15.45
CA SER A 472 9.38 6.88 -16.30
C SER A 472 8.95 6.67 -17.73
N ARG A 473 9.48 7.49 -18.65
CA ARG A 473 9.20 7.33 -20.07
C ARG A 473 9.68 5.97 -20.55
N LEU A 474 8.73 5.15 -20.98
CA LEU A 474 8.96 3.86 -21.62
C LEU A 474 7.99 3.77 -22.79
N THR A 475 8.51 3.45 -23.96
CA THR A 475 7.70 3.18 -25.14
C THR A 475 7.62 1.68 -25.38
N VAL A 476 6.62 1.24 -26.12
CA VAL A 476 6.49 -0.19 -26.44
C VAL A 476 7.69 -0.69 -27.25
N ASP A 477 8.32 0.18 -28.05
CA ASP A 477 9.52 -0.13 -28.82
C ASP A 477 10.79 -0.32 -27.96
N ASP A 478 10.78 0.16 -26.70
CA ASP A 478 11.87 -0.09 -25.74
C ASP A 478 11.80 -1.50 -25.13
N MET A 479 10.68 -2.20 -25.31
CA MET A 479 10.42 -3.53 -24.76
C MET A 479 10.77 -4.62 -25.78
N PRO A 480 11.22 -5.81 -25.33
CA PRO A 480 11.51 -6.90 -26.25
C PRO A 480 10.23 -7.38 -26.96
N PRO A 481 10.35 -7.97 -28.17
CA PRO A 481 9.21 -8.49 -28.90
C PRO A 481 8.37 -9.45 -28.04
N GLY A 482 7.05 -9.24 -28.02
CA GLY A 482 6.12 -10.06 -27.24
C GLY A 482 5.85 -9.57 -25.82
N ALA A 483 6.59 -8.60 -25.29
CA ALA A 483 6.37 -8.02 -23.96
C ALA A 483 5.24 -6.97 -23.91
N TRP A 484 4.25 -7.09 -24.77
CA TRP A 484 3.10 -6.18 -24.82
C TRP A 484 2.18 -6.43 -23.61
N LEU A 485 1.76 -5.38 -22.91
CA LEU A 485 0.81 -5.51 -21.81
C LEU A 485 -0.63 -5.63 -22.31
N TYR A 486 -1.37 -6.58 -21.75
CA TYR A 486 -2.79 -6.76 -22.01
C TYR A 486 -3.59 -6.32 -20.79
N GLY A 487 -4.84 -5.93 -20.97
CA GLY A 487 -5.67 -5.58 -19.83
C GLY A 487 -7.15 -5.52 -20.15
N VAL A 488 -7.95 -5.40 -19.10
CA VAL A 488 -9.40 -5.22 -19.20
C VAL A 488 -9.82 -3.97 -18.44
N ASN A 489 -10.64 -3.16 -19.10
CA ASN A 489 -11.28 -2.02 -18.47
C ASN A 489 -12.45 -2.52 -17.61
N THR A 490 -12.45 -2.16 -16.34
CA THR A 490 -13.54 -2.42 -15.40
C THR A 490 -14.12 -1.07 -14.99
N CYS A 491 -15.40 -0.84 -15.26
CA CYS A 491 -16.03 0.49 -15.14
C CYS A 491 -15.27 1.55 -15.98
N CYS A 492 -14.92 2.70 -15.40
CA CYS A 492 -14.21 3.78 -16.09
C CYS A 492 -12.67 3.65 -16.18
N ARG A 493 -12.06 2.52 -15.79
CA ARG A 493 -10.58 2.43 -15.71
C ARG A 493 -10.06 1.06 -16.09
N LEU A 494 -8.76 1.01 -16.39
CA LEU A 494 -8.03 -0.25 -16.46
C LEU A 494 -7.95 -0.89 -15.06
N GLY A 495 -8.62 -2.03 -14.87
CA GLY A 495 -8.73 -2.73 -13.58
C GLY A 495 -7.85 -3.96 -13.44
N VAL A 496 -7.53 -4.60 -14.57
CA VAL A 496 -6.64 -5.77 -14.62
C VAL A 496 -5.62 -5.58 -15.73
N VAL A 497 -4.38 -5.93 -15.43
CA VAL A 497 -3.27 -5.94 -16.37
C VAL A 497 -2.53 -7.26 -16.31
N TYR A 498 -2.14 -7.74 -17.48
CA TYR A 498 -1.45 -9.00 -17.67
C TYR A 498 -0.20 -8.80 -18.53
N SER A 499 0.92 -9.35 -18.07
CA SER A 499 2.16 -9.49 -18.83
C SER A 499 2.32 -10.92 -19.34
N PRO A 500 2.52 -11.14 -20.66
CA PRO A 500 2.83 -12.46 -21.21
C PRO A 500 4.31 -12.87 -21.01
N VAL A 501 5.13 -11.96 -20.47
CA VAL A 501 6.55 -12.18 -20.19
C VAL A 501 6.77 -12.14 -18.67
N SER A 502 7.57 -13.06 -18.14
CA SER A 502 7.91 -13.09 -16.70
C SER A 502 8.64 -11.81 -16.27
N LEU A 503 7.89 -10.95 -15.57
CA LEU A 503 8.31 -9.74 -14.89
C LEU A 503 9.10 -10.08 -13.63
N THR A 504 8.64 -11.04 -12.83
CA THR A 504 9.26 -11.37 -11.55
C THR A 504 10.70 -11.84 -11.70
N CYS A 505 10.99 -12.68 -12.69
CA CYS A 505 12.35 -13.08 -13.05
C CYS A 505 13.24 -11.85 -13.28
N ARG A 506 12.75 -10.87 -14.04
CA ARG A 506 13.51 -9.68 -14.40
C ARG A 506 13.68 -8.72 -13.22
N TRP A 507 12.68 -8.61 -12.35
CA TRP A 507 12.78 -7.85 -11.12
C TRP A 507 13.73 -8.50 -10.11
N GLU A 508 13.74 -9.83 -10.00
CA GLU A 508 14.69 -10.59 -9.19
C GLU A 508 16.13 -10.35 -9.65
N LEU A 509 16.36 -10.41 -10.97
CA LEU A 509 17.67 -10.16 -11.57
C LEU A 509 18.13 -8.70 -11.53
N ASN A 510 17.24 -7.74 -11.26
CA ASN A 510 17.58 -6.31 -11.23
C ASN A 510 17.50 -5.73 -9.82
N PRO A 511 18.48 -5.98 -8.94
CA PRO A 511 18.47 -5.41 -7.60
C PRO A 511 18.54 -3.87 -7.66
N PRO A 512 17.67 -3.14 -6.93
CA PRO A 512 17.64 -1.67 -6.95
C PRO A 512 18.85 -1.00 -6.27
N TYR A 513 19.70 -1.77 -5.61
CA TYR A 513 20.83 -1.27 -4.82
C TYR A 513 22.07 -2.14 -4.99
N GLY A 514 23.24 -1.51 -4.83
CA GLY A 514 24.54 -2.16 -4.97
C GLY A 514 25.08 -2.18 -6.39
N THR A 515 26.16 -2.93 -6.57
CA THR A 515 26.82 -3.09 -7.87
C THR A 515 26.18 -4.28 -8.59
N PRO A 516 25.54 -4.09 -9.76
CA PRO A 516 25.05 -5.20 -10.55
C PRO A 516 26.19 -6.18 -10.87
N SER A 517 25.86 -7.47 -10.98
CA SER A 517 26.78 -8.46 -11.54
C SER A 517 27.24 -7.99 -12.94
N GLU A 518 28.50 -8.29 -13.31
CA GLU A 518 29.00 -8.00 -14.65
C GLU A 518 28.18 -8.77 -15.68
N ARG A 519 27.46 -8.04 -16.53
CA ARG A 519 26.53 -8.57 -17.54
C ARG A 519 26.61 -7.71 -18.80
N ASN A 520 26.13 -8.22 -19.93
CA ASN A 520 26.15 -7.44 -21.16
C ASN A 520 25.17 -6.24 -21.09
N ALA A 521 25.47 -5.18 -21.85
CA ALA A 521 24.70 -3.93 -21.80
C ALA A 521 23.26 -4.06 -22.31
N ALA A 522 22.97 -5.05 -23.17
CA ALA A 522 21.63 -5.28 -23.70
C ALA A 522 20.71 -5.88 -22.62
N VAL A 523 21.19 -6.89 -21.90
CA VAL A 523 20.50 -7.52 -20.77
C VAL A 523 20.25 -6.49 -19.67
N GLN A 524 21.26 -5.69 -19.29
CA GLN A 524 21.06 -4.64 -18.30
C GLN A 524 19.95 -3.66 -18.71
N ARG A 525 19.95 -3.24 -19.99
CA ARG A 525 18.90 -2.33 -20.51
C ARG A 525 17.51 -2.97 -20.44
N GLU A 526 17.38 -4.25 -20.80
CA GLU A 526 16.12 -4.98 -20.69
C GLU A 526 15.65 -4.99 -19.23
N LEU A 527 16.51 -5.41 -18.30
CA LEU A 527 16.21 -5.44 -16.87
C LEU A 527 15.77 -4.07 -16.32
N ASP A 528 16.43 -2.99 -16.74
CA ASP A 528 16.07 -1.62 -16.36
C ASP A 528 14.71 -1.21 -16.93
N ASN A 529 14.39 -1.60 -18.16
CA ASN A 529 13.12 -1.30 -18.79
C ASN A 529 11.96 -2.05 -18.11
N PHE A 530 12.15 -3.31 -17.70
CA PHE A 530 11.14 -4.05 -16.94
C PHE A 530 10.97 -3.56 -15.50
N ALA A 531 12.03 -3.07 -14.86
CA ALA A 531 11.92 -2.39 -13.57
C ALA A 531 11.09 -1.10 -13.72
N LYS A 532 11.38 -0.26 -14.73
CA LYS A 532 10.57 0.92 -15.05
C LYS A 532 9.11 0.58 -15.37
N LEU A 533 8.87 -0.50 -16.12
CA LEU A 533 7.53 -0.96 -16.43
C LEU A 533 6.74 -1.29 -15.15
N GLY A 534 7.34 -2.06 -14.24
CA GLY A 534 6.72 -2.37 -12.94
C GLY A 534 6.41 -1.11 -12.14
N VAL A 535 7.35 -0.17 -12.04
CA VAL A 535 7.15 1.11 -11.34
C VAL A 535 6.06 1.95 -12.01
N ASN A 536 5.99 1.98 -13.34
CA ASN A 536 4.93 2.69 -14.07
C ASN A 536 3.55 2.09 -13.77
N VAL A 537 3.43 0.75 -13.77
CA VAL A 537 2.18 0.06 -13.43
C VAL A 537 1.76 0.39 -12.00
N LEU A 538 2.69 0.35 -11.03
CA LEU A 538 2.41 0.72 -9.64
C LEU A 538 2.02 2.20 -9.50
N SER A 539 2.75 3.12 -10.13
CA SER A 539 2.41 4.55 -10.15
C SER A 539 1.03 4.80 -10.77
N TYR A 540 0.72 4.11 -11.86
CA TYR A 540 -0.58 4.19 -12.52
C TYR A 540 -1.71 3.68 -11.63
N ALA A 541 -1.58 2.48 -11.08
CA ALA A 541 -2.63 1.82 -10.31
C ALA A 541 -2.90 2.50 -8.96
N THR A 542 -1.87 3.08 -8.35
CA THR A 542 -1.97 3.70 -7.01
C THR A 542 -2.20 5.21 -7.07
N GLY A 543 -1.87 5.87 -8.18
CA GLY A 543 -1.73 7.33 -8.22
C GLY A 543 -0.69 7.89 -7.25
N LYS A 544 0.26 7.05 -6.78
CA LYS A 544 1.19 7.34 -5.69
C LYS A 544 0.53 7.62 -4.34
N GLU A 545 -0.76 7.30 -4.21
CA GLU A 545 -1.53 7.42 -2.99
C GLU A 545 -1.81 6.03 -2.41
N LEU A 546 -1.26 5.77 -1.23
CA LEU A 546 -1.43 4.50 -0.51
C LEU A 546 -2.14 4.75 0.82
N LYS A 547 -2.84 3.73 1.32
CA LYS A 547 -3.50 3.76 2.64
C LYS A 547 -2.48 3.67 3.77
N GLN A 548 -2.80 4.18 4.96
CA GLN A 548 -1.97 3.91 6.13
C GLN A 548 -2.25 2.49 6.62
N LYS A 549 -1.21 1.80 7.10
CA LYS A 549 -1.38 0.49 7.71
C LYS A 549 -2.21 0.62 9.00
N LEU A 550 -3.12 -0.35 9.23
CA LEU A 550 -4.12 -0.33 10.31
C LEU A 550 -5.22 0.73 10.16
N ASP A 551 -5.32 1.42 9.02
CA ASP A 551 -6.54 2.17 8.71
C ASP A 551 -7.70 1.19 8.63
N THR A 552 -8.81 1.54 9.27
CA THR A 552 -10.04 0.80 9.08
C THR A 552 -10.42 0.93 7.62
N VAL A 553 -10.33 -0.17 6.87
CA VAL A 553 -10.99 -0.22 5.57
C VAL A 553 -12.47 -0.22 5.89
N SER A 554 -13.07 0.97 5.91
CA SER A 554 -14.51 1.07 5.73
C SER A 554 -14.76 0.57 4.32
N ILE A 555 -14.97 -0.75 4.17
CA ILE A 555 -15.89 -1.21 3.14
C ILE A 555 -17.09 -0.31 3.33
N LEU A 556 -17.56 0.29 2.24
CA LEU A 556 -18.83 1.00 2.25
C LEU A 556 -19.82 0.01 2.88
N GLU A 557 -20.15 0.20 4.17
CA GLU A 557 -20.99 -0.72 4.91
C GLU A 557 -22.23 -0.90 4.06
N GLU A 558 -22.64 -2.16 3.84
CA GLU A 558 -23.80 -2.53 3.04
C GLU A 558 -24.85 -1.44 3.18
N ALA A 559 -25.09 -0.74 2.06
CA ALA A 559 -26.00 0.40 2.01
C ALA A 559 -27.20 0.13 2.90
N VAL A 560 -27.58 1.08 3.74
CA VAL A 560 -28.89 1.04 4.39
C VAL A 560 -29.91 1.00 3.27
N GLN A 561 -30.31 -0.20 2.85
CA GLN A 561 -31.36 -0.43 1.89
C GLN A 561 -32.64 -0.07 2.62
N LEU A 562 -32.97 1.23 2.59
CA LEU A 562 -34.30 1.68 2.96
C LEU A 562 -35.27 0.95 2.04
N ALA A 563 -36.11 0.10 2.62
CA ALA A 563 -37.06 -0.68 1.86
C ALA A 563 -37.95 0.26 1.01
N PRO A 564 -38.34 -0.13 -0.22
CA PRO A 564 -39.11 0.72 -1.14
C PRO A 564 -40.49 1.18 -0.65
N THR A 565 -40.89 0.81 0.57
CA THR A 565 -42.17 1.16 1.19
C THR A 565 -42.18 2.47 1.97
N ASP A 566 -41.03 3.12 2.19
CA ASP A 566 -40.97 4.39 2.93
C ASP A 566 -41.34 5.57 2.02
N ARG A 567 -42.64 5.93 2.02
CA ARG A 567 -43.12 7.18 1.42
C ARG A 567 -42.35 8.36 2.03
N GLY A 568 -41.49 9.00 1.23
CA GLY A 568 -40.73 10.19 1.64
C GLY A 568 -39.22 10.15 1.38
N VAL A 569 -38.66 9.06 0.84
CA VAL A 569 -37.23 8.97 0.53
C VAL A 569 -36.94 9.54 -0.88
N PHE A 570 -36.09 10.57 -0.96
CA PHE A 570 -35.65 11.14 -2.25
C PHE A 570 -34.79 10.13 -3.03
N ARG A 571 -34.90 10.11 -4.36
CA ARG A 571 -34.09 9.28 -5.27
C ARG A 571 -33.45 10.14 -6.34
N LEU A 572 -32.24 9.79 -6.77
CA LEU A 572 -31.52 10.46 -7.86
C LEU A 572 -31.42 9.52 -9.06
N PRO A 573 -32.46 9.42 -9.91
CA PRO A 573 -32.42 8.52 -11.05
C PRO A 573 -31.47 9.04 -12.15
N LYS A 574 -30.84 8.09 -12.85
CA LYS A 574 -30.06 8.36 -14.07
C LYS A 574 -30.96 8.19 -15.29
N ILE A 575 -30.99 9.17 -16.20
CA ILE A 575 -31.80 9.04 -17.42
C ILE A 575 -31.11 8.11 -18.44
N THR A 576 -31.87 7.24 -19.08
CA THR A 576 -31.36 6.36 -20.14
C THR A 576 -31.18 7.13 -21.45
N HIS A 577 -30.02 6.98 -22.10
CA HIS A 577 -29.72 7.58 -23.40
C HIS A 577 -28.68 6.75 -24.19
N ASN A 578 -28.43 7.14 -25.43
CA ASN A 578 -27.61 6.41 -26.41
C ASN A 578 -26.09 6.56 -26.24
N ALA A 579 -25.63 7.26 -25.20
CA ALA A 579 -24.24 7.72 -25.07
C ALA A 579 -23.62 7.27 -23.74
N GLY A 580 -23.78 6.00 -23.39
CA GLY A 580 -23.15 5.43 -22.19
C GLY A 580 -23.83 5.81 -20.86
N SER A 581 -25.17 5.82 -20.83
CA SER A 581 -25.96 6.21 -19.62
C SER A 581 -25.69 5.37 -18.36
N ASN A 582 -24.98 4.25 -18.49
CA ASN A 582 -24.58 3.39 -17.38
C ASN A 582 -23.09 3.05 -17.37
N ASP A 583 -22.25 3.85 -18.03
CA ASP A 583 -20.80 3.64 -18.08
C ASP A 583 -20.09 3.85 -16.73
N ALA A 584 -20.75 4.59 -15.83
CA ALA A 584 -20.36 4.78 -14.43
C ALA A 584 -21.54 4.41 -13.50
N PRO A 585 -21.84 3.10 -13.32
CA PRO A 585 -23.00 2.64 -12.57
C PRO A 585 -23.05 3.19 -11.13
N LYS A 586 -21.94 3.15 -10.39
CA LYS A 586 -21.88 3.42 -8.95
C LYS A 586 -21.72 4.89 -8.58
N ALA A 587 -21.55 5.78 -9.56
CA ALA A 587 -21.31 7.21 -9.31
C ALA A 587 -22.38 7.84 -8.40
N VAL A 588 -23.66 7.59 -8.70
CA VAL A 588 -24.79 8.14 -7.93
C VAL A 588 -24.88 7.53 -6.54
N SER A 589 -24.79 6.20 -6.41
CA SER A 589 -24.84 5.53 -5.11
C SER A 589 -23.74 6.03 -4.18
N ASN A 590 -22.51 6.16 -4.71
CA ASN A 590 -21.36 6.68 -3.95
C ASN A 590 -21.52 8.16 -3.57
N LEU A 591 -22.15 8.98 -4.42
CA LEU A 591 -22.46 10.38 -4.11
C LEU A 591 -23.47 10.49 -2.96
N VAL A 592 -24.52 9.66 -2.98
CA VAL A 592 -25.54 9.61 -1.93
C VAL A 592 -24.94 9.14 -0.60
N GLU A 593 -24.06 8.14 -0.62
CA GLU A 593 -23.36 7.69 0.59
C GLU A 593 -22.44 8.77 1.16
N TRP A 594 -21.75 9.53 0.29
CA TRP A 594 -20.98 10.69 0.72
C TRP A 594 -21.87 11.76 1.35
N LEU A 595 -23.05 12.02 0.77
CA LEU A 595 -24.03 12.93 1.34
C LEU A 595 -24.45 12.49 2.75
N HIS A 596 -24.73 11.21 2.98
CA HIS A 596 -25.17 10.70 4.30
C HIS A 596 -24.10 10.85 5.39
N ARG A 597 -22.81 10.77 5.03
CA ARG A 597 -21.71 10.95 5.99
C ARG A 597 -21.58 12.39 6.47
N GLU A 598 -21.88 13.32 5.57
CA GLU A 598 -21.61 14.75 5.76
C GLU A 598 -22.88 15.53 6.12
N ASN A 599 -24.06 14.98 5.83
CA ASN A 599 -25.34 15.64 5.99
C ASN A 599 -26.42 14.66 6.47
N PRO A 600 -27.29 15.05 7.43
CA PRO A 600 -28.37 14.19 7.93
C PRO A 600 -29.49 13.91 6.90
N PHE A 601 -29.47 14.55 5.72
CA PHE A 601 -30.48 14.36 4.68
C PHE A 601 -30.54 12.90 4.18
N GLN A 602 -31.74 12.34 4.16
CA GLN A 602 -31.99 10.95 3.79
C GLN A 602 -32.38 10.84 2.32
N MET A 603 -31.59 10.08 1.57
CA MET A 603 -31.77 9.83 0.13
C MET A 603 -31.46 8.36 -0.15
N SER A 604 -32.19 7.71 -1.06
CA SER A 604 -31.90 6.32 -1.44
C SER A 604 -30.61 6.25 -2.23
N SER A 605 -29.72 5.33 -1.85
CA SER A 605 -28.52 4.98 -2.63
C SER A 605 -28.83 3.97 -3.75
N GLU A 606 -30.08 3.50 -3.88
CA GLU A 606 -30.51 2.61 -4.95
C GLU A 606 -30.36 3.30 -6.32
N GLN A 607 -29.49 2.74 -7.16
CA GLN A 607 -29.31 3.21 -8.52
C GLN A 607 -30.56 2.86 -9.35
N THR A 608 -31.23 3.89 -9.89
CA THR A 608 -32.38 3.70 -10.79
C THR A 608 -32.09 4.31 -12.15
N LEU A 609 -32.15 3.51 -13.22
CA LEU A 609 -32.14 3.98 -14.60
C LEU A 609 -33.58 4.22 -15.06
N VAL A 610 -33.88 5.43 -15.56
CA VAL A 610 -35.24 5.81 -15.95
C VAL A 610 -35.33 6.24 -17.41
N PRO A 611 -36.38 5.82 -18.14
CA PRO A 611 -36.64 6.33 -19.48
C PRO A 611 -37.14 7.77 -19.47
N ILE A 612 -36.84 8.52 -20.52
CA ILE A 612 -37.30 9.90 -20.71
C ILE A 612 -38.77 9.86 -21.17
N THR A 613 -39.68 9.78 -20.21
CA THR A 613 -41.14 9.79 -20.43
C THR A 613 -41.83 10.66 -19.36
N ALA A 614 -42.88 11.38 -19.75
CA ALA A 614 -43.54 12.33 -18.85
C ALA A 614 -44.05 11.71 -17.55
N SER A 615 -44.60 10.48 -17.61
CA SER A 615 -45.10 9.77 -16.42
C SER A 615 -44.00 9.45 -15.42
N VAL A 616 -42.80 9.12 -15.89
CA VAL A 616 -41.68 8.73 -15.02
C VAL A 616 -40.95 9.97 -14.50
N LEU A 617 -40.67 10.96 -15.35
CA LEU A 617 -39.87 12.11 -14.93
C LEU A 617 -40.57 12.98 -13.88
N GLN A 618 -41.92 13.02 -13.85
CA GLN A 618 -42.67 13.77 -12.84
C GLN A 618 -42.56 13.20 -11.42
N GLU A 619 -42.10 11.94 -11.27
CA GLU A 619 -41.90 11.31 -9.96
C GLU A 619 -40.63 11.81 -9.25
N PHE A 620 -39.71 12.45 -9.98
CA PHE A 620 -38.38 12.79 -9.48
C PHE A 620 -38.10 14.29 -9.64
N PRO A 621 -37.70 15.01 -8.58
CA PRO A 621 -37.41 16.44 -8.66
C PRO A 621 -36.04 16.74 -9.32
N ILE A 622 -35.12 15.77 -9.27
CA ILE A 622 -33.75 15.89 -9.77
C ILE A 622 -33.41 14.66 -10.61
N LEU A 623 -32.86 14.88 -11.80
CA LEU A 623 -32.34 13.82 -12.68
C LEU A 623 -30.83 13.94 -12.82
N TYR A 624 -30.17 12.79 -12.95
CA TYR A 624 -28.74 12.70 -13.26
C TYR A 624 -28.51 12.23 -14.70
N ILE A 625 -27.51 12.80 -15.38
CA ILE A 625 -27.10 12.38 -16.73
C ILE A 625 -25.58 12.41 -16.85
N HIS A 626 -24.99 11.34 -17.39
CA HIS A 626 -23.56 11.30 -17.69
C HIS A 626 -23.32 10.44 -18.93
N GLY A 627 -22.20 10.61 -19.61
CA GLY A 627 -21.93 9.78 -20.78
C GLY A 627 -20.62 10.05 -21.50
N ARG A 628 -20.39 9.25 -22.53
CA ARG A 628 -19.28 9.33 -23.50
C ARG A 628 -19.81 9.24 -24.92
N GLY A 629 -19.15 9.92 -25.85
CA GLY A 629 -19.53 9.95 -27.25
C GLY A 629 -20.75 10.85 -27.51
N GLU A 630 -21.37 10.70 -28.67
CA GLU A 630 -22.40 11.64 -29.11
C GLU A 630 -23.78 11.36 -28.49
N LEU A 631 -24.27 12.29 -27.67
CA LEU A 631 -25.64 12.31 -27.15
C LEU A 631 -26.63 12.80 -28.21
N ARG A 632 -27.73 12.06 -28.39
CA ARG A 632 -28.83 12.45 -29.28
C ARG A 632 -30.17 12.11 -28.64
N PHE A 633 -31.02 13.12 -28.51
CA PHE A 633 -32.42 12.92 -28.09
C PHE A 633 -33.35 12.92 -29.29
N THR A 634 -34.45 12.17 -29.19
CA THR A 634 -35.57 12.28 -30.14
C THR A 634 -36.37 13.56 -29.88
N GLU A 635 -37.18 14.00 -30.84
CA GLU A 635 -38.03 15.19 -30.65
C GLU A 635 -38.98 15.05 -29.45
N LEU A 636 -39.59 13.88 -29.28
CA LEU A 636 -40.45 13.57 -28.12
C LEU A 636 -39.68 13.66 -26.80
N GLN A 637 -38.44 13.18 -26.76
CA GLN A 637 -37.59 13.28 -25.56
C GLN A 637 -37.25 14.74 -25.24
N ARG A 638 -36.94 15.56 -26.26
CA ARG A 638 -36.68 17.00 -26.07
C ARG A 638 -37.90 17.73 -25.54
N GLU A 639 -39.09 17.46 -26.09
CA GLU A 639 -40.35 18.04 -25.59
C GLU A 639 -40.61 17.62 -24.14
N THR A 640 -40.45 16.33 -23.83
CA THR A 640 -40.63 15.82 -22.46
C THR A 640 -39.67 16.48 -21.46
N LEU A 641 -38.38 16.63 -21.84
CA LEU A 641 -37.39 17.30 -21.01
C LEU A 641 -37.67 18.80 -20.85
N ARG A 642 -38.18 19.46 -21.90
CA ARG A 642 -38.60 20.87 -21.84
C ARG A 642 -39.72 21.06 -20.81
N ASP A 643 -40.72 20.20 -20.85
CA ASP A 643 -41.84 20.25 -19.90
C ASP A 643 -41.35 19.94 -18.48
N TYR A 644 -40.53 18.89 -18.32
CA TYR A 644 -39.93 18.51 -17.04
C TYR A 644 -39.15 19.67 -16.39
N LEU A 645 -38.26 20.32 -17.15
CA LEU A 645 -37.38 21.38 -16.63
C LEU A 645 -38.15 22.61 -16.13
N SER A 646 -39.44 22.75 -16.45
CA SER A 646 -40.29 23.81 -15.88
C SER A 646 -40.32 23.78 -14.36
N ASN A 647 -40.26 22.58 -13.75
CA ASN A 647 -40.25 22.39 -12.29
C ASN A 647 -39.11 21.48 -11.80
N GLY A 648 -38.48 20.72 -12.69
CA GLY A 648 -37.40 19.80 -12.34
C GLY A 648 -36.01 20.43 -12.44
N PHE A 649 -35.01 19.61 -12.10
CA PHE A 649 -33.59 19.94 -12.17
C PHE A 649 -32.81 18.81 -12.87
N ILE A 650 -31.79 19.16 -13.65
CA ILE A 650 -30.84 18.21 -14.24
C ILE A 650 -29.43 18.53 -13.77
N LEU A 651 -28.76 17.53 -13.18
CA LEU A 651 -27.33 17.50 -12.95
C LEU A 651 -26.69 16.56 -13.96
N GLY A 652 -25.62 16.98 -14.63
CA GLY A 652 -24.83 16.05 -15.42
C GLY A 652 -23.35 16.34 -15.50
N ASP A 653 -22.60 15.36 -15.99
CA ASP A 653 -21.17 15.47 -16.24
C ASP A 653 -20.73 14.71 -17.49
N ALA A 654 -19.61 15.12 -18.08
CA ALA A 654 -18.96 14.37 -19.16
C ALA A 654 -17.96 13.37 -18.59
N ILE A 655 -18.17 12.08 -18.86
CA ILE A 655 -17.25 11.04 -18.38
C ILE A 655 -15.87 11.28 -18.97
N CYS A 656 -14.85 11.26 -18.13
CA CYS A 656 -13.44 11.52 -18.46
C CYS A 656 -13.19 12.81 -19.25
N GLY A 657 -14.10 13.79 -19.13
CA GLY A 657 -14.04 15.05 -19.88
C GLY A 657 -14.26 14.87 -21.39
N ASP A 658 -15.06 13.87 -21.79
CA ASP A 658 -15.34 13.56 -23.18
C ASP A 658 -15.97 14.76 -23.92
N GLU A 659 -15.19 15.36 -24.82
CA GLU A 659 -15.61 16.57 -25.55
C GLU A 659 -16.77 16.29 -26.51
N GLN A 660 -16.91 15.07 -27.05
CA GLN A 660 -18.05 14.73 -27.91
C GLN A 660 -19.36 14.75 -27.13
N PHE A 661 -19.37 14.16 -25.93
CA PHE A 661 -20.51 14.20 -25.02
C PHE A 661 -20.78 15.64 -24.55
N ALA A 662 -19.75 16.37 -24.11
CA ALA A 662 -19.93 17.75 -23.66
C ALA A 662 -20.51 18.67 -24.75
N GLN A 663 -20.03 18.57 -25.99
CA GLN A 663 -20.56 19.36 -27.11
C GLN A 663 -21.99 18.96 -27.48
N SER A 664 -22.27 17.65 -27.53
CA SER A 664 -23.62 17.16 -27.85
C SER A 664 -24.63 17.47 -26.74
N PHE A 665 -24.24 17.42 -25.46
CA PHE A 665 -25.06 17.84 -24.33
C PHE A 665 -25.42 19.33 -24.41
N ARG A 666 -24.45 20.22 -24.65
CA ARG A 666 -24.69 21.66 -24.84
C ARG A 666 -25.68 21.91 -25.98
N ARG A 667 -25.51 21.21 -27.11
CA ARG A 667 -26.41 21.30 -28.27
C ARG A 667 -27.83 20.86 -27.92
N GLU A 668 -27.99 19.70 -27.26
CA GLU A 668 -29.30 19.19 -26.87
C GLU A 668 -29.99 20.12 -25.87
N MET A 669 -29.27 20.64 -24.87
CA MET A 669 -29.82 21.63 -23.93
C MET A 669 -30.24 22.92 -24.61
N GLN A 670 -29.48 23.40 -25.60
CA GLN A 670 -29.86 24.57 -26.39
C GLN A 670 -31.15 24.33 -27.20
N LEU A 671 -31.35 23.14 -27.78
CA LEU A 671 -32.58 22.78 -28.48
C LEU A 671 -33.79 22.66 -27.54
N ILE A 672 -33.57 22.25 -26.29
CA ILE A 672 -34.61 22.11 -25.27
C ILE A 672 -35.00 23.48 -24.70
N LEU A 673 -34.02 24.29 -24.32
CA LEU A 673 -34.21 25.54 -23.57
C LEU A 673 -34.33 26.79 -24.46
N GLY A 674 -33.84 26.73 -25.70
CA GLY A 674 -33.76 27.86 -26.63
C GLY A 674 -32.52 28.74 -26.45
N GLU A 675 -31.80 28.60 -25.34
CA GLU A 675 -30.59 29.38 -25.00
C GLU A 675 -29.42 28.44 -24.66
N PRO A 676 -28.17 28.84 -24.93
CA PRO A 676 -27.00 28.03 -24.60
C PRO A 676 -26.71 27.98 -23.09
N LEU A 677 -26.03 26.93 -22.64
CA LEU A 677 -25.50 26.89 -21.28
C LEU A 677 -24.47 27.99 -21.07
N THR A 678 -24.46 28.59 -19.88
CA THR A 678 -23.54 29.66 -19.50
C THR A 678 -22.61 29.23 -18.36
N PRO A 679 -21.31 29.60 -18.39
CA PRO A 679 -20.40 29.27 -17.30
C PRO A 679 -20.87 29.84 -15.96
N LEU A 680 -20.81 29.02 -14.90
CA LEU A 680 -21.08 29.46 -13.53
C LEU A 680 -19.93 30.36 -13.04
N THR A 681 -20.28 31.53 -12.51
CA THR A 681 -19.28 32.47 -11.99
C THR A 681 -18.86 32.12 -10.56
N GLY A 682 -17.60 32.41 -10.19
CA GLY A 682 -17.00 32.02 -8.91
C GLY A 682 -17.65 32.58 -7.63
N ASN A 683 -18.60 33.51 -7.76
CA ASN A 683 -19.33 34.11 -6.63
C ASN A 683 -20.71 33.46 -6.41
N HIS A 684 -21.07 32.44 -7.19
CA HIS A 684 -22.38 31.81 -7.06
C HIS A 684 -22.51 31.09 -5.70
N PRO A 685 -23.63 31.25 -4.97
CA PRO A 685 -23.86 30.60 -3.67
C PRO A 685 -23.67 29.07 -3.67
N LEU A 686 -23.95 28.40 -4.80
CA LEU A 686 -23.72 26.97 -5.00
C LEU A 686 -22.26 26.56 -4.74
N LEU A 687 -21.30 27.44 -4.97
CA LEU A 687 -19.87 27.14 -4.75
C LEU A 687 -19.43 27.31 -3.29
N THR A 688 -20.35 27.68 -2.40
CA THR A 688 -20.06 28.05 -1.02
C THR A 688 -20.83 27.17 -0.02
N PRO A 689 -20.45 27.18 1.28
CA PRO A 689 -21.19 26.47 2.32
C PRO A 689 -22.61 26.98 2.61
N GLY A 690 -23.09 28.00 1.89
CA GLY A 690 -24.36 28.70 2.19
C GLY A 690 -25.61 27.81 2.24
N PHE A 691 -25.60 26.65 1.58
CA PHE A 691 -26.68 25.67 1.57
C PHE A 691 -26.39 24.42 2.43
N GLY A 692 -25.43 24.50 3.36
CA GLY A 692 -25.00 23.37 4.19
C GLY A 692 -24.02 22.42 3.50
N GLY A 693 -23.40 22.88 2.41
CA GLY A 693 -22.36 22.15 1.66
C GLY A 693 -20.95 22.64 2.00
N PHE A 694 -20.05 22.56 1.01
CA PHE A 694 -18.63 22.85 1.14
C PHE A 694 -18.22 24.13 0.42
N ASP A 695 -17.04 24.67 0.76
CA ASP A 695 -16.39 25.68 -0.06
C ASP A 695 -15.63 25.00 -1.21
N VAL A 696 -16.23 25.01 -2.40
CA VAL A 696 -15.68 24.38 -3.61
C VAL A 696 -15.16 25.41 -4.59
N ARG A 697 -14.88 26.64 -4.16
CA ARG A 697 -14.29 27.67 -5.04
C ARG A 697 -12.85 27.36 -5.44
N ASN A 698 -12.22 26.40 -4.78
CA ASN A 698 -10.87 25.94 -5.07
C ASN A 698 -10.83 24.40 -4.99
N VAL A 699 -10.81 23.76 -6.15
CA VAL A 699 -10.86 22.29 -6.29
C VAL A 699 -9.68 21.78 -7.09
N GLN A 700 -9.33 20.52 -6.88
CA GLN A 700 -8.27 19.84 -7.61
C GLN A 700 -8.85 19.04 -8.77
N ILE A 701 -8.17 19.15 -9.92
CA ILE A 701 -8.46 18.32 -11.09
C ILE A 701 -7.23 17.51 -11.50
N ILE A 702 -7.49 16.33 -12.04
CA ILE A 702 -6.56 15.51 -12.79
C ILE A 702 -6.69 15.95 -14.25
N ASP A 703 -5.59 16.43 -14.83
CA ASP A 703 -5.52 16.72 -16.26
C ASP A 703 -4.43 15.84 -16.88
N PRO A 704 -4.78 14.82 -17.67
CA PRO A 704 -3.81 14.00 -18.40
C PRO A 704 -3.30 14.78 -19.62
N THR A 705 -2.80 16.02 -19.44
CA THR A 705 -2.12 16.73 -20.53
C THR A 705 -0.75 16.11 -20.78
N THR A 706 -0.58 15.53 -21.96
CA THR A 706 0.68 15.15 -22.58
C THR A 706 1.44 16.41 -23.02
N THR A 707 2.01 17.16 -22.08
CA THR A 707 3.18 18.00 -22.42
C THR A 707 4.42 17.12 -22.37
N GLU A 708 5.28 17.22 -23.38
CA GLU A 708 6.45 16.36 -23.63
C GLU A 708 7.41 16.17 -22.42
N ASP A 709 7.27 17.00 -21.38
CA ASP A 709 8.14 17.04 -20.20
C ASP A 709 7.47 16.65 -18.86
N GLN A 710 6.18 16.28 -18.80
CA GLN A 710 5.52 15.95 -17.52
C GLN A 710 4.93 14.53 -17.46
N ILE A 711 5.43 13.81 -16.46
CA ILE A 711 4.93 12.53 -15.94
C ILE A 711 3.53 12.76 -15.33
N ILE A 712 2.65 11.77 -15.45
CA ILE A 712 1.21 11.82 -15.14
C ILE A 712 0.92 12.35 -13.72
N GLY A 713 -0.16 13.12 -13.59
CA GLY A 713 -0.78 13.44 -12.30
C GLY A 713 -0.49 14.82 -11.73
N VAL A 714 -0.29 15.85 -12.57
CA VAL A 714 -0.32 17.23 -12.06
C VAL A 714 -1.74 17.56 -11.63
N THR A 715 -2.01 17.36 -10.35
CA THR A 715 -3.22 17.92 -9.73
C THR A 715 -3.06 19.44 -9.75
N ARG A 716 -3.90 20.10 -10.53
CA ARG A 716 -3.95 21.57 -10.54
C ARG A 716 -5.17 22.04 -9.79
N ARG A 717 -4.96 23.10 -9.00
CA ARG A 717 -6.03 23.79 -8.30
C ARG A 717 -6.68 24.79 -9.23
N ILE A 718 -7.99 24.65 -9.44
CA ILE A 718 -8.79 25.52 -10.29
C ILE A 718 -10.07 25.92 -9.57
N GLN A 719 -10.78 26.92 -10.12
CA GLN A 719 -12.22 27.02 -9.84
C GLN A 719 -12.95 25.92 -10.61
N PRO A 720 -14.01 25.32 -10.04
CA PRO A 720 -14.77 24.29 -10.72
C PRO A 720 -15.36 24.84 -12.01
N ILE A 721 -15.22 24.07 -13.09
CA ILE A 721 -15.80 24.39 -14.38
C ILE A 721 -17.20 23.78 -14.39
N LEU A 722 -18.20 24.63 -14.22
CA LEU A 722 -19.61 24.27 -14.29
C LEU A 722 -20.31 25.17 -15.29
N GLU A 723 -21.24 24.61 -16.04
CA GLU A 723 -22.10 25.30 -17.00
C GLU A 723 -23.54 25.17 -16.54
N THR A 724 -24.33 26.22 -16.71
CA THR A 724 -25.67 26.29 -16.15
C THR A 724 -26.68 26.92 -17.09
N ALA A 725 -27.94 26.55 -16.90
CA ALA A 725 -29.06 27.26 -17.52
C ALA A 725 -30.16 27.55 -16.51
N LYS A 726 -30.86 28.65 -16.76
CA LYS A 726 -31.96 29.14 -15.93
C LYS A 726 -33.27 29.14 -16.71
N ILE A 727 -34.37 28.86 -16.02
CA ILE A 727 -35.73 29.09 -16.50
C ILE A 727 -36.35 30.15 -15.60
N GLY A 728 -36.54 31.35 -16.14
CA GLY A 728 -36.77 32.55 -15.33
C GLY A 728 -35.55 32.83 -14.45
N GLU A 729 -35.77 32.99 -13.14
CA GLU A 729 -34.70 33.19 -12.15
C GLU A 729 -34.15 31.88 -11.56
N ARG A 730 -34.83 30.74 -11.79
CA ARG A 730 -34.47 29.45 -11.20
C ARG A 730 -33.41 28.73 -12.03
N LEU A 731 -32.37 28.23 -11.37
CA LEU A 731 -31.38 27.35 -11.98
C LEU A 731 -32.03 25.99 -12.26
N ALA A 732 -32.04 25.54 -13.52
CA ALA A 732 -32.71 24.31 -13.94
C ALA A 732 -31.74 23.22 -14.40
N VAL A 733 -30.55 23.62 -14.88
CA VAL A 733 -29.51 22.69 -15.34
C VAL A 733 -28.17 23.10 -14.78
N VAL A 734 -27.41 22.13 -14.26
CA VAL A 734 -25.98 22.25 -13.95
C VAL A 734 -25.25 21.10 -14.64
N PHE A 735 -24.23 21.45 -15.41
CA PHE A 735 -23.42 20.52 -16.18
C PHE A 735 -21.94 20.73 -15.91
N SER A 736 -21.21 19.65 -15.65
CA SER A 736 -19.76 19.67 -15.58
C SER A 736 -19.16 19.11 -16.88
N PRO A 737 -18.42 19.91 -17.67
CA PRO A 737 -17.64 19.36 -18.78
C PRO A 737 -16.43 18.54 -18.32
N LEU A 738 -16.09 18.56 -17.02
CA LEU A 738 -15.07 17.69 -16.42
C LEU A 738 -15.73 16.49 -15.74
N ASP A 739 -15.02 15.37 -15.68
CA ASP A 739 -15.52 14.15 -15.04
C ASP A 739 -15.78 14.34 -13.54
N MET A 740 -16.99 13.91 -13.14
CA MET A 740 -17.36 13.68 -11.74
C MET A 740 -17.69 12.20 -11.52
N SER A 741 -18.29 11.56 -12.53
CA SER A 741 -18.80 10.20 -12.44
C SER A 741 -17.71 9.17 -12.15
N CYS A 742 -16.63 9.14 -12.94
CA CYS A 742 -15.57 8.15 -12.72
C CYS A 742 -14.75 8.44 -11.46
N ALA A 743 -14.59 9.71 -11.08
CA ALA A 743 -14.01 10.11 -9.80
C ALA A 743 -14.83 9.61 -8.59
N LEU A 744 -16.16 9.64 -8.68
CA LEU A 744 -17.06 9.11 -7.65
C LEU A 744 -17.01 7.58 -7.57
N GLU A 745 -16.82 6.90 -8.69
CA GLU A 745 -16.66 5.44 -8.73
C GLU A 745 -15.33 4.94 -8.19
N SER A 746 -14.22 5.56 -8.59
CA SER A 746 -12.87 5.09 -8.28
C SER A 746 -11.97 6.19 -7.73
N ARG A 747 -11.18 5.86 -6.70
CA ARG A 747 -10.18 6.78 -6.13
C ARG A 747 -9.02 7.11 -7.07
N HIS A 748 -8.77 6.26 -8.07
CA HIS A 748 -7.48 6.24 -8.79
C HIS A 748 -7.59 6.42 -10.30
N SER A 749 -8.64 7.09 -10.81
CA SER A 749 -8.77 7.34 -12.25
C SER A 749 -7.83 8.46 -12.72
N LEU A 750 -6.52 8.19 -12.78
CA LEU A 750 -5.51 9.10 -13.32
C LEU A 750 -5.65 9.32 -14.84
N GLN A 751 -6.46 8.52 -15.51
CA GLN A 751 -6.67 8.56 -16.96
C GLN A 751 -7.71 9.58 -17.38
N CYS A 752 -8.58 9.97 -16.45
CA CYS A 752 -9.76 10.75 -16.76
C CYS A 752 -9.51 12.21 -16.42
N ARG A 753 -9.76 13.08 -17.41
CA ARG A 753 -9.74 14.52 -17.20
C ARG A 753 -10.94 14.91 -16.34
N GLY A 754 -10.71 15.23 -15.08
CA GLY A 754 -11.78 15.25 -14.09
C GLY A 754 -11.39 15.83 -12.75
N TYR A 755 -12.36 15.98 -11.85
CA TYR A 755 -12.09 16.31 -10.45
C TYR A 755 -11.51 15.11 -9.70
N ILE A 756 -10.77 15.36 -8.62
CA ILE A 756 -10.48 14.30 -7.66
C ILE A 756 -11.76 13.87 -6.94
N ARG A 757 -11.79 12.64 -6.39
CA ARG A 757 -13.00 12.04 -5.79
C ARG A 757 -13.64 12.93 -4.72
N GLU A 758 -12.84 13.46 -3.80
CA GLU A 758 -13.33 14.30 -2.70
C GLU A 758 -14.00 15.56 -3.23
N ASP A 759 -13.40 16.23 -4.22
CA ASP A 759 -13.94 17.46 -4.78
C ASP A 759 -15.13 17.19 -5.71
N ALA A 760 -15.13 16.08 -6.45
CA ALA A 760 -16.30 15.62 -7.20
C ALA A 760 -17.50 15.38 -6.27
N ALA A 761 -17.28 14.71 -5.13
CA ALA A 761 -18.31 14.49 -4.12
C ALA A 761 -18.82 15.80 -3.51
N ARG A 762 -17.92 16.71 -3.13
CA ARG A 762 -18.30 18.02 -2.59
C ARG A 762 -19.08 18.87 -3.59
N ILE A 763 -18.66 18.91 -4.85
CA ILE A 763 -19.38 19.62 -5.92
C ILE A 763 -20.77 18.99 -6.11
N GLY A 764 -20.85 17.66 -6.21
CA GLY A 764 -22.12 16.94 -6.34
C GLY A 764 -23.08 17.21 -5.17
N ILE A 765 -22.59 17.14 -3.93
CA ILE A 765 -23.36 17.46 -2.71
C ILE A 765 -23.86 18.90 -2.76
N ASN A 766 -23.01 19.87 -3.10
CA ASN A 766 -23.41 21.27 -3.20
C ASN A 766 -24.53 21.48 -4.22
N ILE A 767 -24.45 20.82 -5.39
CA ILE A 767 -25.47 20.91 -6.42
C ILE A 767 -26.79 20.29 -5.93
N LEU A 768 -26.74 19.11 -5.30
CA LEU A 768 -27.93 18.46 -4.76
C LEU A 768 -28.59 19.28 -3.66
N LEU A 769 -27.81 19.79 -2.69
CA LEU A 769 -28.34 20.62 -1.61
C LEU A 769 -28.93 21.93 -2.13
N TYR A 770 -28.33 22.54 -3.15
CA TYR A 770 -28.86 23.73 -3.80
C TYR A 770 -30.20 23.44 -4.51
N ALA A 771 -30.27 22.33 -5.26
CA ALA A 771 -31.45 21.93 -6.03
C ALA A 771 -32.62 21.44 -5.16
N LEU A 772 -32.36 20.98 -3.93
CA LEU A 772 -33.40 20.58 -2.97
C LEU A 772 -34.00 21.76 -2.20
N GLN A 773 -33.29 22.89 -2.15
CA GLN A 773 -33.67 24.07 -1.37
C GLN A 773 -34.24 25.22 -2.22
N ASN A 774 -34.22 25.09 -3.56
CA ASN A 774 -34.74 26.06 -4.52
C ASN A 774 -35.53 25.34 -5.62
#